data_AF-A0A7J4T8R9-F1
#
_entry.id   AF-A0A7J4T8R9-F1
#
_cell.length_a   1.000
_cell.length_b   1.000
_cell.length_c   1.000
_cell.angle_alpha   90.00
_cell.angle_beta   90.00
_cell.angle_gamma   90.00
#
_symmetry.space_group_name_H-M   'P 1'
#
loop_
_entity.id
_entity.type
_entity.pdbx_description
1 polymer ?
#
loop_
_entity_poly.entity_id
_entity_poly.type
_entity_poly.pdbx_seq_one_letter_code
_entity_poly.pdbx_strand_id
1 'polypeptide(L)'
;MQGKHVSFLLVGLLLFTPFAAHASTPGAQGRSSACQSDVCINELMPNPTGVESGNFPDGEWVELYNNGSSDVNLQGWSLWDAGGWQHPIDANTWVDFANLATPYVLPAGSYAIISEANQGTLKLNNAGETLHLSDASGTFIHTVTTGTALENISKVPDTNPSSDYIDSSSNTPGAPNSGGVGTNYYPSDLEINEVMQNPWPSNDSAPWPGGEWVEIKNNGTQPINLSGWSLRDAVGNTLQFNETHLIGNEVIDANELRIIALNGTRQWGILNNGQETLNLIWPNGSIGNSWTWYDSVAGFSMQLGEDGEPTYATFPTPGEENPLLRELSVNHSSDVRFTEVTPNGTNDGSSFEAGGEWVEIWNNGSVNIDMLGWKIMDGMGNITLIDGSTLVVNDSQAGSMINAGERRLVQFTQDTRLWDDYNHLLLIDDMDRVIDFAWWEEHFGSSVSLIRNSLEGRAWIPASEPTPGQPEPLIDTQELDFIITEIYADDFGSDINIWPSGEWIEIYNNGTGYVDIAGFTLTSGASQRLLTIDASSLPLRDSTVIAPEEYVVISFEDSSFYLADGQADAFELNDAQGDLIIWAYWTQSSEGESLERSGDAWVNTLWPTPGASNAIWPDQSADNLYDNIAFNEVGTDESGTSFVEIYNGEDASADLTGWKISVHSGDCQDTCSLLFQEYIKKGVMNHTSSFISSMDFGFIPLDHLLDDATVKIHRTDGLLADEVYLSSSSLTFTSEMGILPSQLATPNADNVETSDFASPNDLLFSHLSTNGQITIKNTGNKLAFTWPLQIIYADQTGDISTYSFDKTQSEDYWFIEAQASLDMSVDSAEHGNLRIVVDNQNYDTVVWGNGPTDVGTWSGVSVTPPAQDLEDLVYMRGDGCLFLPDSDTAEDWKMRWSIEGASQLCTPNAYVGDVNFTPLIGPESGLLDLLEWMDGAQQSFKVHVYQIHHSSLVNKMIEMHDEGIEVNVVMQYPYYRWDQSSADNSFGYFYML
;
A
#
# COMPACT_ATOMS: atom_id res chain seq x y z
N MET A 1 -19.82 17.30 57.87
CA MET A 1 -18.99 16.68 58.93
C MET A 1 -17.61 16.46 58.33
N GLN A 2 -16.67 17.38 58.58
CA GLN A 2 -15.38 17.13 59.27
C GLN A 2 -14.62 15.91 58.74
N GLY A 3 -13.40 15.95 58.18
CA GLY A 3 -12.27 16.89 58.19
C GLY A 3 -11.02 15.99 57.99
N LYS A 4 -9.95 16.37 57.28
CA LYS A 4 -8.88 17.26 57.77
C LYS A 4 -7.86 17.57 56.66
N HIS A 5 -7.48 18.85 56.64
CA HIS A 5 -6.32 19.50 56.01
C HIS A 5 -4.96 19.12 56.64
N VAL A 6 -3.88 19.36 55.90
CA VAL A 6 -2.70 20.25 56.19
C VAL A 6 -1.99 20.51 54.83
N SER A 7 -2.16 21.63 54.08
CA SER A 7 -1.60 23.01 54.15
C SER A 7 -0.07 23.15 54.16
N PHE A 8 0.54 23.83 53.17
CA PHE A 8 0.82 25.28 53.28
C PHE A 8 1.30 25.95 51.97
N LEU A 9 0.88 27.21 51.87
CA LEU A 9 0.98 28.22 50.82
C LEU A 9 2.28 29.05 50.97
N LEU A 10 2.88 29.49 49.86
CA LEU A 10 3.57 30.80 49.82
C LEU A 10 3.54 31.38 48.39
N VAL A 11 2.71 32.41 48.19
CA VAL A 11 2.73 33.31 47.04
C VAL A 11 3.13 34.69 47.54
N GLY A 12 4.05 35.34 46.83
CA GLY A 12 4.13 36.81 46.77
C GLY A 12 5.41 37.46 47.31
N LEU A 13 6.44 37.58 46.46
CA LEU A 13 7.13 38.85 46.19
C LEU A 13 8.21 38.65 45.10
N LEU A 14 7.96 39.10 43.87
CA LEU A 14 8.95 39.62 42.91
C LEU A 14 8.21 40.09 41.65
N LEU A 15 7.70 41.32 41.71
CA LEU A 15 7.37 42.14 40.53
C LEU A 15 8.61 42.98 40.19
N PHE A 16 8.78 43.24 38.89
CA PHE A 16 9.73 44.15 38.21
C PHE A 16 11.07 43.57 37.74
N THR A 17 11.01 42.77 36.67
CA THR A 17 11.88 42.91 35.48
C THR A 17 11.11 42.41 34.24
N PRO A 18 10.93 43.19 33.16
CA PRO A 18 10.46 42.64 31.91
C PRO A 18 11.66 41.90 31.29
N PHE A 19 11.72 40.57 31.47
CA PHE A 19 12.53 39.75 30.58
C PHE A 19 11.70 39.58 29.31
N ALA A 20 11.99 40.41 28.30
CA ALA A 20 11.67 40.12 26.93
C ALA A 20 12.48 38.87 26.54
N ALA A 21 11.91 37.69 26.75
CA ALA A 21 12.25 36.54 25.93
C ALA A 21 11.57 36.80 24.58
N HIS A 22 12.35 37.34 23.64
CA HIS A 22 12.07 37.11 22.23
C HIS A 22 12.13 35.59 22.04
N ALA A 23 10.99 34.92 22.11
CA ALA A 23 10.79 33.82 21.17
C ALA A 23 10.65 34.52 19.83
N SER A 24 11.77 34.67 19.12
CA SER A 24 11.69 34.68 17.67
C SER A 24 10.96 33.39 17.32
N THR A 25 9.75 33.52 16.79
CA THR A 25 9.21 32.52 15.87
C THR A 25 10.36 32.08 14.96
N PRO A 26 10.64 30.78 14.82
CA PRO A 26 11.55 30.33 13.78
C PRO A 26 10.98 30.87 12.46
N GLY A 27 11.64 31.87 11.87
CA GLY A 27 11.33 32.28 10.51
C GLY A 27 11.58 31.09 9.59
N ALA A 28 10.63 30.83 8.69
CA ALA A 28 10.70 29.87 7.59
C ALA A 28 11.37 28.52 7.93
N GLN A 29 10.56 27.47 8.14
CA GLN A 29 11.05 26.09 7.99
C GLN A 29 11.82 26.02 6.66
N GLY A 30 13.11 25.66 6.75
CA GLY A 30 14.07 25.83 5.66
C GLY A 30 13.72 24.97 4.46
N ARG A 31 14.02 25.47 3.25
CA ARG A 31 13.92 24.68 2.02
C ARG A 31 14.92 23.52 2.07
N SER A 32 16.20 23.78 2.34
CA SER A 32 17.20 22.74 2.70
C SER A 32 17.67 22.87 4.15
N SER A 33 18.19 21.78 4.74
CA SER A 33 18.84 21.82 6.05
C SER A 33 20.34 22.11 5.89
N ALA A 34 20.91 22.98 6.74
CA ALA A 34 22.36 23.10 6.79
C ALA A 34 22.98 21.81 7.33
N CYS A 35 24.02 21.28 6.67
CA CYS A 35 24.66 20.06 7.16
C CYS A 35 25.30 20.25 8.55
N GLN A 36 24.82 19.47 9.52
CA GLN A 36 25.30 19.48 10.92
C GLN A 36 26.02 18.18 11.32
N SER A 37 26.07 17.19 10.43
CA SER A 37 26.74 15.90 10.59
C SER A 37 28.12 15.87 9.91
N ASP A 38 28.91 14.83 10.22
CA ASP A 38 30.18 14.58 9.51
C ASP A 38 29.95 14.21 8.04
N VAL A 39 28.85 13.52 7.71
CA VAL A 39 28.51 13.10 6.35
C VAL A 39 27.28 13.88 5.86
N CYS A 40 27.39 14.47 4.67
CA CYS A 40 26.37 15.31 4.05
C CYS A 40 26.10 14.86 2.61
N ILE A 41 24.90 15.13 2.11
CA ILE A 41 24.64 15.13 0.65
C ILE A 41 25.45 16.27 0.03
N ASN A 42 26.23 15.99 -1.02
CA ASN A 42 27.18 16.94 -1.61
C ASN A 42 26.84 17.33 -3.06
N GLU A 43 26.29 16.41 -3.84
CA GLU A 43 25.91 16.63 -5.23
C GLU A 43 24.84 15.59 -5.60
N LEU A 44 23.87 15.91 -6.47
CA LEU A 44 22.93 14.91 -6.99
C LEU A 44 22.57 15.16 -8.45
N MET A 45 22.22 14.11 -9.19
CA MET A 45 21.80 14.14 -10.59
C MET A 45 20.37 13.64 -10.72
N PRO A 46 19.36 14.53 -10.68
CA PRO A 46 17.96 14.12 -10.85
C PRO A 46 17.63 13.76 -12.30
N ASN A 47 18.19 14.49 -13.28
CA ASN A 47 17.82 14.36 -14.69
C ASN A 47 19.00 13.90 -15.56
N PRO A 48 19.44 12.63 -15.50
CA PRO A 48 20.55 12.13 -16.31
C PRO A 48 20.18 12.07 -17.81
N THR A 49 21.17 11.99 -18.70
CA THR A 49 20.92 11.86 -20.16
C THR A 49 20.50 10.45 -20.59
N GLY A 50 20.66 9.46 -19.70
CA GLY A 50 20.32 8.06 -19.94
C GLY A 50 18.92 7.71 -19.45
N VAL A 51 18.72 6.46 -19.02
CA VAL A 51 17.50 6.05 -18.33
C VAL A 51 17.63 6.42 -16.85
N GLU A 52 16.59 7.00 -16.24
CA GLU A 52 16.60 7.43 -14.83
C GLU A 52 17.01 6.28 -13.90
N SER A 53 16.52 5.07 -14.17
CA SER A 53 16.89 3.84 -13.45
C SER A 53 18.24 3.22 -13.87
N GLY A 54 19.16 4.00 -14.42
CA GLY A 54 20.42 3.52 -14.99
C GLY A 54 21.52 3.30 -13.95
N ASN A 55 22.58 2.60 -14.36
CA ASN A 55 23.82 2.57 -13.56
C ASN A 55 24.57 3.90 -13.72
N PHE A 56 25.33 4.29 -12.70
CA PHE A 56 26.26 5.42 -12.81
C PHE A 56 27.26 5.22 -13.97
N PRO A 57 27.54 6.25 -14.80
CA PRO A 57 27.06 7.64 -14.69
C PRO A 57 25.77 7.95 -15.49
N ASP A 58 25.14 6.94 -16.09
CA ASP A 58 24.06 7.14 -17.07
C ASP A 58 22.66 7.23 -16.43
N GLY A 59 22.51 6.86 -15.15
CA GLY A 59 21.27 6.99 -14.36
C GLY A 59 21.37 8.02 -13.23
N GLU A 60 20.35 8.08 -12.38
CA GLU A 60 20.30 8.97 -11.22
C GLU A 60 21.35 8.57 -10.18
N TRP A 61 21.90 9.58 -9.50
CA TRP A 61 22.86 9.37 -8.43
C TRP A 61 22.89 10.52 -7.45
N VAL A 62 23.31 10.20 -6.22
CA VAL A 62 23.53 11.12 -5.11
C VAL A 62 24.92 10.88 -4.57
N GLU A 63 25.68 11.97 -4.42
CA GLU A 63 26.99 11.95 -3.82
C GLU A 63 26.91 12.38 -2.35
N LEU A 64 27.57 11.61 -1.48
CA LEU A 64 27.81 11.94 -0.10
C LEU A 64 29.26 12.35 0.11
N TYR A 65 29.49 13.34 0.97
CA TYR A 65 30.83 13.77 1.36
C TYR A 65 31.01 13.70 2.88
N ASN A 66 32.10 13.06 3.32
CA ASN A 66 32.51 13.07 4.72
C ASN A 66 33.37 14.31 5.00
N ASN A 67 32.74 15.37 5.51
CA ASN A 67 33.38 16.61 5.96
C ASN A 67 33.94 16.52 7.40
N GLY A 68 33.74 15.38 8.07
CA GLY A 68 34.26 15.09 9.40
C GLY A 68 35.78 14.88 9.44
N SER A 69 36.31 14.72 10.65
CA SER A 69 37.74 14.45 10.88
C SER A 69 38.08 12.96 11.06
N SER A 70 37.07 12.08 10.98
CA SER A 70 37.18 10.63 11.16
C SER A 70 36.37 9.86 10.13
N ASP A 71 36.76 8.62 9.89
CA ASP A 71 36.04 7.70 9.00
C ASP A 71 34.67 7.36 9.61
N VAL A 72 33.63 7.31 8.78
CA VAL A 72 32.24 7.05 9.18
C VAL A 72 31.75 5.75 8.55
N ASN A 73 31.11 4.89 9.35
CA ASN A 73 30.46 3.68 8.86
C ASN A 73 29.01 3.98 8.45
N LEU A 74 28.71 3.80 7.17
CA LEU A 74 27.38 4.03 6.57
C LEU A 74 26.50 2.78 6.52
N GLN A 75 26.89 1.69 7.19
CA GLN A 75 26.09 0.46 7.21
C GLN A 75 24.70 0.75 7.80
N GLY A 76 23.65 0.45 7.02
CA GLY A 76 22.25 0.67 7.39
C GLY A 76 21.74 2.10 7.12
N TRP A 77 22.54 2.96 6.50
CA TRP A 77 22.09 4.28 6.08
C TRP A 77 21.30 4.20 4.77
N SER A 78 20.43 5.18 4.53
CA SER A 78 19.59 5.25 3.33
C SER A 78 19.26 6.67 2.93
N LEU A 79 18.84 6.84 1.68
CA LEU A 79 18.24 8.06 1.16
C LEU A 79 16.73 7.89 1.09
N TRP A 80 15.98 8.94 1.38
CA TRP A 80 14.52 8.96 1.35
C TRP A 80 14.03 10.14 0.54
N ASP A 81 13.19 9.90 -0.44
CA ASP A 81 12.52 10.99 -1.15
C ASP A 81 11.26 11.47 -0.39
N ALA A 82 10.63 12.54 -0.89
CA ALA A 82 9.38 13.05 -0.34
C ALA A 82 8.18 12.10 -0.52
N GLY A 83 8.23 11.19 -1.49
CA GLY A 83 7.20 10.20 -1.78
C GLY A 83 7.31 8.91 -0.94
N GLY A 84 8.24 8.87 0.03
CA GLY A 84 8.43 7.75 0.94
C GLY A 84 9.33 6.63 0.41
N TRP A 85 9.94 6.77 -0.77
CA TRP A 85 10.84 5.75 -1.32
C TRP A 85 12.18 5.74 -0.60
N GLN A 86 12.55 4.57 -0.07
CA GLN A 86 13.82 4.34 0.59
C GLN A 86 14.85 3.71 -0.37
N HIS A 87 15.95 4.41 -0.63
CA HIS A 87 17.09 3.91 -1.37
C HIS A 87 18.25 3.53 -0.42
N PRO A 88 18.60 2.23 -0.29
CA PRO A 88 19.62 1.79 0.65
C PRO A 88 21.03 2.17 0.20
N ILE A 89 21.94 2.41 1.15
CA ILE A 89 23.38 2.57 0.88
C ILE A 89 24.08 1.25 1.16
N ASP A 90 24.31 0.45 0.11
CA ASP A 90 24.89 -0.88 0.23
C ASP A 90 25.82 -1.27 -0.95
N ALA A 91 26.17 -2.56 -1.04
CA ALA A 91 27.09 -3.07 -2.05
C ALA A 91 26.55 -3.00 -3.48
N ASN A 92 25.23 -2.88 -3.67
CA ASN A 92 24.57 -2.80 -4.97
C ASN A 92 24.44 -1.35 -5.44
N THR A 93 24.22 -0.41 -4.52
CA THR A 93 23.96 1.01 -4.84
C THR A 93 25.19 1.90 -4.74
N TRP A 94 26.17 1.55 -3.90
CA TRP A 94 27.41 2.32 -3.75
C TRP A 94 28.41 1.96 -4.87
N VAL A 95 28.65 2.92 -5.75
CA VAL A 95 29.65 2.80 -6.82
C VAL A 95 31.05 2.50 -6.25
N ASP A 96 31.72 1.50 -6.83
CA ASP A 96 33.04 1.03 -6.40
C ASP A 96 33.10 0.49 -4.96
N PHE A 97 31.98 0.01 -4.38
CA PHE A 97 31.94 -0.56 -3.03
C PHE A 97 33.02 -1.64 -2.78
N ALA A 98 33.30 -2.48 -3.79
CA ALA A 98 34.32 -3.52 -3.72
C ALA A 98 35.76 -2.98 -3.54
N ASN A 99 35.99 -1.70 -3.83
CA ASN A 99 37.27 -1.03 -3.69
C ASN A 99 37.46 -0.34 -2.32
N LEU A 100 36.45 -0.38 -1.44
CA LEU A 100 36.56 0.17 -0.09
C LEU A 100 37.56 -0.64 0.75
N ALA A 101 38.41 0.05 1.50
CA ALA A 101 39.39 -0.60 2.39
C ALA A 101 38.72 -1.39 3.53
N THR A 102 37.56 -0.89 3.98
CA THR A 102 36.66 -1.56 4.92
C THR A 102 35.23 -1.38 4.37
N PRO A 103 34.41 -2.44 4.25
CA PRO A 103 33.04 -2.31 3.76
C PRO A 103 32.24 -1.25 4.53
N TYR A 104 31.44 -0.47 3.82
CA TYR A 104 30.61 0.64 4.35
C TYR A 104 31.35 1.83 4.98
N VAL A 105 32.67 1.80 5.08
CA VAL A 105 33.42 2.88 5.73
C VAL A 105 33.80 3.94 4.70
N LEU A 106 33.25 5.16 4.87
CA LEU A 106 33.61 6.35 4.12
C LEU A 106 34.73 7.12 4.86
N PRO A 107 35.97 7.16 4.32
CA PRO A 107 37.07 7.84 5.00
C PRO A 107 36.86 9.35 5.12
N ALA A 108 37.46 9.98 6.13
CA ALA A 108 37.42 11.43 6.30
C ALA A 108 37.93 12.16 5.04
N GLY A 109 37.17 13.15 4.56
CA GLY A 109 37.48 13.92 3.35
C GLY A 109 37.29 13.16 2.03
N SER A 110 36.59 12.04 2.03
CA SER A 110 36.28 11.24 0.83
C SER A 110 34.81 11.34 0.43
N TYR A 111 34.51 10.91 -0.80
CA TYR A 111 33.18 10.94 -1.41
C TYR A 111 32.63 9.51 -1.60
N ALA A 112 31.31 9.36 -1.51
CA ALA A 112 30.59 8.14 -1.87
C ALA A 112 29.54 8.48 -2.92
N ILE A 113 29.52 7.76 -4.04
CA ILE A 113 28.51 7.92 -5.09
C ILE A 113 27.51 6.79 -4.92
N ILE A 114 26.27 7.14 -4.63
CA ILE A 114 25.13 6.24 -4.46
C ILE A 114 24.28 6.37 -5.71
N SER A 115 24.21 5.30 -6.51
CA SER A 115 23.50 5.31 -7.78
C SER A 115 22.25 4.47 -7.72
N GLU A 116 21.24 4.84 -8.52
CA GLU A 116 19.98 4.09 -8.61
C GLU A 116 20.23 2.61 -8.96
N ALA A 117 21.22 2.33 -9.81
CA ALA A 117 21.78 0.99 -10.08
C ALA A 117 20.73 -0.07 -10.52
N ASN A 118 19.71 0.36 -11.26
CA ASN A 118 18.53 -0.42 -11.66
C ASN A 118 17.79 -1.05 -10.48
N GLN A 119 17.86 -0.47 -9.27
CA GLN A 119 17.18 -1.00 -8.08
C GLN A 119 15.70 -0.61 -8.00
N GLY A 120 15.28 0.41 -8.75
CA GLY A 120 13.92 0.94 -8.76
C GLY A 120 13.57 1.82 -7.56
N THR A 121 14.54 2.17 -6.70
CA THR A 121 14.27 2.75 -5.37
C THR A 121 14.82 4.16 -5.15
N LEU A 122 15.71 4.67 -6.02
CA LEU A 122 16.05 6.10 -6.04
C LEU A 122 15.15 6.78 -7.08
N LYS A 123 14.38 7.78 -6.66
CA LYS A 123 13.34 8.43 -7.47
C LYS A 123 13.47 9.95 -7.40
N LEU A 124 14.52 10.49 -8.02
CA LEU A 124 14.76 11.93 -8.00
C LEU A 124 13.83 12.65 -8.99
N ASN A 125 13.01 13.58 -8.51
CA ASN A 125 12.03 14.28 -9.32
C ASN A 125 12.65 15.44 -10.13
N ASN A 126 12.45 15.38 -11.45
CA ASN A 126 12.91 16.40 -12.39
C ASN A 126 12.25 17.78 -12.22
N ALA A 127 11.03 17.87 -11.67
CA ALA A 127 10.35 19.14 -11.43
C ALA A 127 10.90 19.89 -10.20
N GLY A 128 11.54 19.16 -9.29
CA GLY A 128 12.06 19.61 -8.00
C GLY A 128 11.99 18.46 -6.99
N GLU A 129 12.98 18.35 -6.12
CA GLU A 129 13.16 17.22 -5.20
C GLU A 129 13.24 17.68 -3.74
N THR A 130 12.81 16.83 -2.80
CA THR A 130 13.21 16.87 -1.39
C THR A 130 13.79 15.51 -0.99
N LEU A 131 15.10 15.47 -0.74
CA LEU A 131 15.84 14.25 -0.43
C LEU A 131 16.41 14.29 0.99
N HIS A 132 16.10 13.27 1.78
CA HIS A 132 16.62 13.07 3.13
C HIS A 132 17.69 11.99 3.16
N LEU A 133 18.76 12.23 3.92
CA LEU A 133 19.74 11.23 4.30
C LEU A 133 19.44 10.76 5.73
N SER A 134 19.24 9.46 5.92
CA SER A 134 19.01 8.84 7.22
C SER A 134 20.21 8.02 7.67
N ASP A 135 20.52 8.06 8.96
CA ASP A 135 21.47 7.13 9.57
C ASP A 135 20.85 5.75 9.85
N ALA A 136 21.66 4.82 10.38
CA ALA A 136 21.24 3.46 10.71
C ALA A 136 20.16 3.33 11.80
N SER A 137 19.85 4.43 12.51
CA SER A 137 18.77 4.48 13.51
C SER A 137 17.45 4.99 12.93
N GLY A 138 17.43 5.36 11.64
CA GLY A 138 16.30 6.01 10.99
C GLY A 138 16.22 7.52 11.24
N THR A 139 17.24 8.12 11.87
CA THR A 139 17.26 9.57 12.11
C THR A 139 17.69 10.30 10.84
N PHE A 140 16.90 11.26 10.36
CA PHE A 140 17.32 12.15 9.28
C PHE A 140 18.41 13.12 9.74
N ILE A 141 19.56 13.05 9.08
CA ILE A 141 20.76 13.81 9.42
C ILE A 141 21.03 14.96 8.44
N HIS A 142 20.47 14.89 7.23
CA HIS A 142 20.56 15.96 6.25
C HIS A 142 19.40 15.90 5.26
N THR A 143 18.73 17.03 5.05
CA THR A 143 17.67 17.23 4.05
C THR A 143 18.14 18.24 3.02
N VAL A 144 17.94 17.94 1.75
CA VAL A 144 18.22 18.85 0.63
C VAL A 144 16.99 18.97 -0.25
N THR A 145 16.81 20.14 -0.83
CA THR A 145 15.76 20.42 -1.81
C THR A 145 16.36 20.91 -3.11
N THR A 146 15.69 20.67 -4.23
CA THR A 146 16.09 21.18 -5.54
C THR A 146 14.91 21.84 -6.24
N GLY A 147 15.18 22.84 -7.07
CA GLY A 147 14.24 23.24 -8.13
C GLY A 147 14.32 22.30 -9.35
N THR A 148 13.63 22.67 -10.42
CA THR A 148 13.59 21.91 -11.69
C THR A 148 14.99 21.55 -12.19
N ALA A 149 15.20 20.27 -12.52
CA ALA A 149 16.47 19.73 -12.97
C ALA A 149 16.60 19.80 -14.49
N LEU A 150 17.70 20.38 -14.95
CA LEU A 150 18.07 20.39 -16.36
C LEU A 150 18.76 19.06 -16.72
N GLU A 151 18.47 18.57 -17.93
CA GLU A 151 19.07 17.32 -18.44
C GLU A 151 20.61 17.39 -18.37
N ASN A 152 21.19 16.38 -17.73
CA ASN A 152 22.61 16.17 -17.52
C ASN A 152 23.33 17.27 -16.71
N ILE A 153 22.62 17.98 -15.86
CA ILE A 153 23.18 19.00 -14.96
C ILE A 153 22.87 18.61 -13.52
N SER A 154 23.92 18.36 -12.73
CA SER A 154 23.80 18.04 -11.32
C SER A 154 23.46 19.27 -10.47
N LYS A 155 22.94 19.02 -9.27
CA LYS A 155 22.60 20.00 -8.25
C LYS A 155 23.66 19.98 -7.15
N VAL A 156 24.12 21.15 -6.72
CA VAL A 156 25.14 21.34 -5.66
C VAL A 156 24.66 22.35 -4.60
N PRO A 157 25.18 22.32 -3.37
CA PRO A 157 24.84 23.29 -2.34
C PRO A 157 25.06 24.73 -2.79
N ASP A 158 24.12 25.62 -2.45
CA ASP A 158 24.32 27.06 -2.58
C ASP A 158 25.27 27.61 -1.50
N THR A 159 25.72 28.84 -1.69
CA THR A 159 26.46 29.63 -0.69
C THR A 159 25.71 29.78 0.63
N ASN A 160 24.36 29.79 0.61
CA ASN A 160 23.55 29.63 1.80
C ASN A 160 23.19 28.13 1.99
N PRO A 161 23.68 27.47 3.06
CA PRO A 161 23.46 26.04 3.27
C PRO A 161 22.00 25.66 3.58
N SER A 162 21.09 26.63 3.76
CA SER A 162 19.65 26.36 3.94
C SER A 162 18.80 26.62 2.68
N SER A 163 19.43 26.98 1.57
CA SER A 163 18.77 27.22 0.28
C SER A 163 18.72 25.95 -0.56
N ASP A 164 17.78 25.90 -1.52
CA ASP A 164 17.72 24.82 -2.52
C ASP A 164 19.08 24.62 -3.18
N TYR A 165 19.43 23.38 -3.46
CA TYR A 165 20.58 23.05 -4.28
C TYR A 165 20.38 23.61 -5.68
N ILE A 166 21.47 24.16 -6.21
CA ILE A 166 21.52 24.94 -7.44
C ILE A 166 22.23 24.17 -8.54
N ASP A 167 21.97 24.54 -9.80
CA ASP A 167 22.66 23.92 -10.94
C ASP A 167 24.17 24.09 -10.83
N SER A 168 24.90 22.98 -10.92
CA SER A 168 26.35 22.97 -10.95
C SER A 168 26.86 23.61 -12.25
N SER A 169 28.04 24.22 -12.20
CA SER A 169 28.71 24.72 -13.40
C SER A 169 29.36 23.59 -14.22
N SER A 170 29.57 22.43 -13.60
CA SER A 170 29.93 21.16 -14.21
C SER A 170 29.72 20.02 -13.20
N ASN A 171 29.28 18.85 -13.67
CA ASN A 171 29.12 17.64 -12.84
C ASN A 171 30.48 17.19 -12.29
N THR A 172 30.57 16.96 -10.97
CA THR A 172 31.83 16.68 -10.24
C THR A 172 31.80 15.43 -9.36
N PRO A 173 31.27 14.28 -9.82
CA PRO A 173 31.24 13.07 -9.01
C PRO A 173 32.67 12.62 -8.63
N GLY A 174 32.86 12.32 -7.35
CA GLY A 174 34.10 11.95 -6.68
C GLY A 174 35.06 13.11 -6.41
N ALA A 175 34.64 14.37 -6.58
CA ALA A 175 35.53 15.53 -6.54
C ALA A 175 34.88 16.76 -5.88
N PRO A 176 35.66 17.79 -5.50
CA PRO A 176 35.09 19.03 -5.00
C PRO A 176 34.17 19.72 -6.02
N ASN A 177 33.01 20.16 -5.54
CA ASN A 177 31.99 20.82 -6.35
C ASN A 177 32.56 21.99 -7.17
N SER A 178 32.12 22.07 -8.42
CA SER A 178 32.48 23.15 -9.35
C SER A 178 31.90 24.53 -8.97
N GLY A 179 31.04 24.58 -7.96
CA GLY A 179 30.17 25.72 -7.67
C GLY A 179 29.01 25.80 -8.66
N GLY A 180 27.91 26.44 -8.26
CA GLY A 180 26.71 26.55 -9.09
C GLY A 180 26.37 27.99 -9.47
N VAL A 181 25.52 28.14 -10.49
CA VAL A 181 24.87 29.42 -10.78
C VAL A 181 23.58 29.46 -9.97
N GLY A 182 23.65 29.98 -8.74
CA GLY A 182 22.44 30.18 -7.95
C GLY A 182 21.49 31.13 -8.69
N THR A 183 20.20 30.82 -8.66
CA THR A 183 19.15 31.83 -8.76
C THR A 183 19.33 32.76 -7.57
N ASN A 184 20.23 33.74 -7.71
CA ASN A 184 20.48 34.69 -6.64
C ASN A 184 19.18 35.44 -6.36
N TYR A 185 18.55 35.14 -5.22
CA TYR A 185 17.59 36.01 -4.58
C TYR A 185 18.38 37.14 -3.93
N TYR A 186 18.29 38.34 -4.50
CA TYR A 186 18.74 39.55 -3.82
C TYR A 186 17.47 40.33 -3.45
N PRO A 187 16.95 40.16 -2.22
CA PRO A 187 15.78 40.91 -1.78
C PRO A 187 15.97 42.39 -2.08
N SER A 188 14.98 42.98 -2.76
CA SER A 188 14.94 44.41 -3.02
C SER A 188 14.01 45.09 -2.06
N ASP A 189 14.26 46.38 -1.83
CA ASP A 189 13.27 47.30 -1.28
C ASP A 189 12.03 47.42 -2.19
N LEU A 190 12.11 46.98 -3.45
CA LEU A 190 10.98 46.87 -4.37
C LEU A 190 10.36 45.47 -4.34
N GLU A 191 9.07 45.38 -4.01
CA GLU A 191 8.34 44.11 -3.86
C GLU A 191 7.03 44.13 -4.65
N ILE A 192 6.50 42.95 -4.98
CA ILE A 192 5.12 42.82 -5.48
C ILE A 192 4.18 43.08 -4.30
N ASN A 193 3.12 43.86 -4.52
CA ASN A 193 2.16 44.30 -3.51
C ASN A 193 0.76 43.73 -3.72
N GLU A 194 0.28 43.75 -4.96
CA GLU A 194 -1.06 43.30 -5.33
C GLU A 194 -1.04 42.79 -6.78
N VAL A 195 -1.81 41.74 -7.09
CA VAL A 195 -1.86 41.16 -8.44
C VAL A 195 -3.32 41.02 -8.87
N MET A 196 -3.65 41.49 -10.08
CA MET A 196 -4.92 41.21 -10.75
C MET A 196 -4.65 40.31 -11.95
N GLN A 197 -4.81 39.01 -11.75
CA GLN A 197 -4.54 37.96 -12.72
C GLN A 197 -5.73 37.70 -13.65
N ASN A 198 -6.96 37.86 -13.16
CA ASN A 198 -8.17 37.52 -13.91
C ASN A 198 -9.19 38.67 -13.80
N PRO A 199 -8.99 39.81 -14.50
CA PRO A 199 -9.90 40.95 -14.40
C PRO A 199 -11.31 40.60 -14.89
N TRP A 200 -12.32 41.22 -14.28
CA TRP A 200 -13.72 41.14 -14.72
C TRP A 200 -14.35 42.54 -14.59
N PRO A 201 -15.25 42.96 -15.51
CA PRO A 201 -15.88 42.23 -16.62
C PRO A 201 -15.16 42.32 -17.97
N SER A 202 -13.96 42.88 -18.01
CA SER A 202 -13.14 42.97 -19.22
C SER A 202 -12.21 41.77 -19.36
N ASN A 203 -11.76 41.49 -20.58
CA ASN A 203 -10.80 40.42 -20.83
C ASN A 203 -9.43 40.77 -20.22
N ASP A 204 -8.67 39.75 -19.84
CA ASP A 204 -7.28 39.77 -19.39
C ASP A 204 -6.37 40.70 -20.23
N SER A 205 -6.51 40.61 -21.55
CA SER A 205 -5.74 41.42 -22.51
C SER A 205 -6.26 42.84 -22.74
N ALA A 206 -7.20 43.33 -21.94
CA ALA A 206 -7.65 44.72 -22.04
C ALA A 206 -6.51 45.71 -21.67
N PRO A 207 -6.52 46.93 -22.21
CA PRO A 207 -5.60 47.96 -21.74
C PRO A 207 -5.93 48.38 -20.31
N TRP A 208 -4.94 48.91 -19.60
CA TRP A 208 -5.13 49.50 -18.27
C TRP A 208 -6.28 50.53 -18.28
N PRO A 209 -7.21 50.51 -17.30
CA PRO A 209 -7.22 49.70 -16.08
C PRO A 209 -8.01 48.38 -16.14
N GLY A 210 -8.50 47.98 -17.32
CA GLY A 210 -9.42 46.83 -17.43
C GLY A 210 -8.75 45.47 -17.65
N GLY A 211 -7.45 45.42 -17.96
CA GLY A 211 -6.72 44.16 -18.14
C GLY A 211 -5.92 43.76 -16.92
N GLU A 212 -5.12 42.71 -17.04
CA GLU A 212 -4.27 42.22 -15.96
C GLU A 212 -3.20 43.25 -15.56
N TRP A 213 -2.85 43.24 -14.27
CA TRP A 213 -1.83 44.13 -13.73
C TRP A 213 -1.18 43.58 -12.47
N VAL A 214 0.03 44.07 -12.21
CA VAL A 214 0.78 43.86 -10.97
C VAL A 214 1.09 45.21 -10.36
N GLU A 215 0.78 45.36 -9.09
CA GLU A 215 1.25 46.48 -8.30
C GLU A 215 2.56 46.14 -7.60
N ILE A 216 3.50 47.07 -7.65
CA ILE A 216 4.76 47.01 -6.94
C ILE A 216 4.85 48.15 -5.93
N LYS A 217 5.49 47.87 -4.79
CA LYS A 217 5.71 48.83 -3.71
C LYS A 217 7.19 49.00 -3.45
N ASN A 218 7.61 50.25 -3.25
CA ASN A 218 8.94 50.55 -2.71
C ASN A 218 8.86 50.61 -1.18
N ASN A 219 9.16 49.51 -0.51
CA ASN A 219 9.26 49.42 0.95
C ASN A 219 10.57 50.01 1.51
N GLY A 220 11.45 50.51 0.64
CA GLY A 220 12.69 51.18 0.99
C GLY A 220 12.51 52.62 1.47
N THR A 221 13.61 53.20 1.97
CA THR A 221 13.64 54.60 2.44
C THR A 221 14.14 55.59 1.40
N GLN A 222 14.52 55.11 0.21
CA GLN A 222 15.07 55.92 -0.89
C GLN A 222 14.28 55.68 -2.19
N PRO A 223 14.24 56.66 -3.11
CA PRO A 223 13.65 56.45 -4.43
C PRO A 223 14.41 55.39 -5.24
N ILE A 224 13.66 54.53 -5.95
CA ILE A 224 14.20 53.48 -6.83
C ILE A 224 13.94 53.86 -8.29
N ASN A 225 14.93 53.64 -9.15
CA ASN A 225 14.76 53.74 -10.60
C ASN A 225 14.38 52.37 -11.17
N LEU A 226 13.22 52.30 -11.82
CA LEU A 226 12.62 51.09 -12.40
C LEU A 226 13.20 50.70 -13.76
N SER A 227 14.12 51.49 -14.32
CA SER A 227 14.78 51.17 -15.59
C SER A 227 15.51 49.82 -15.52
N GLY A 228 15.12 48.90 -16.42
CA GLY A 228 15.72 47.58 -16.56
C GLY A 228 15.12 46.51 -15.63
N TRP A 229 14.18 46.88 -14.76
CA TRP A 229 13.40 45.91 -14.00
C TRP A 229 12.36 45.22 -14.89
N SER A 230 12.00 44.00 -14.54
CA SER A 230 10.96 43.24 -15.25
C SER A 230 10.30 42.21 -14.34
N LEU A 231 9.12 41.72 -14.73
CA LEU A 231 8.53 40.52 -14.16
C LEU A 231 8.80 39.33 -15.09
N ARG A 232 8.92 38.12 -14.55
CA ARG A 232 9.14 36.89 -15.30
C ARG A 232 8.29 35.75 -14.73
N ASP A 233 7.48 35.11 -15.57
CA ASP A 233 6.67 33.94 -15.20
C ASP A 233 7.52 32.66 -15.04
N ALA A 234 6.91 31.56 -14.60
CA ALA A 234 7.57 30.28 -14.39
C ALA A 234 8.17 29.68 -15.68
N VAL A 235 7.56 29.98 -16.83
CA VAL A 235 7.98 29.48 -18.16
C VAL A 235 9.09 30.36 -18.78
N GLY A 236 9.37 31.53 -18.20
CA GLY A 236 10.44 32.44 -18.56
C GLY A 236 10.04 33.64 -19.43
N ASN A 237 8.75 33.87 -19.67
CA ASN A 237 8.29 35.08 -20.37
C ASN A 237 8.48 36.32 -19.50
N THR A 238 9.00 37.41 -20.08
CA THR A 238 9.27 38.65 -19.34
C THR A 238 8.35 39.81 -19.71
N LEU A 239 7.91 40.58 -18.71
CA LEU A 239 7.20 41.85 -18.83
C LEU A 239 8.10 43.00 -18.31
N GLN A 240 8.56 43.86 -19.22
CA GLN A 240 9.55 44.90 -18.92
C GLN A 240 8.90 46.17 -18.34
N PHE A 241 9.52 46.81 -17.34
CA PHE A 241 9.02 48.06 -16.75
C PHE A 241 9.37 49.27 -17.62
N ASN A 242 8.75 49.35 -18.80
CA ASN A 242 8.97 50.38 -19.79
C ASN A 242 7.70 51.21 -20.06
N GLU A 243 7.78 52.19 -20.95
CA GLU A 243 6.67 53.07 -21.34
C GLU A 243 5.38 52.37 -21.83
N THR A 244 5.46 51.08 -22.15
CA THR A 244 4.30 50.28 -22.57
C THR A 244 3.54 49.69 -21.39
N HIS A 245 4.24 49.31 -20.32
CA HIS A 245 3.68 48.53 -19.20
C HIS A 245 3.65 49.29 -17.89
N LEU A 246 4.60 50.18 -17.64
CA LEU A 246 4.66 50.98 -16.43
C LEU A 246 3.65 52.13 -16.50
N ILE A 247 2.70 52.15 -15.57
CA ILE A 247 1.78 53.25 -15.39
C ILE A 247 2.37 54.24 -14.38
N GLY A 248 2.82 55.39 -14.87
CA GLY A 248 3.44 56.44 -14.06
C GLY A 248 4.87 56.75 -14.44
N ASN A 249 5.66 57.25 -13.49
CA ASN A 249 7.06 57.63 -13.71
C ASN A 249 8.02 56.46 -13.43
N GLU A 250 9.16 56.43 -14.15
CA GLU A 250 10.25 55.45 -13.99
C GLU A 250 10.98 55.52 -12.63
N VAL A 251 10.69 56.53 -11.80
CA VAL A 251 11.19 56.62 -10.43
C VAL A 251 10.01 56.44 -9.48
N ILE A 252 10.16 55.51 -8.55
CA ILE A 252 9.22 55.23 -7.46
C ILE A 252 9.84 55.76 -6.16
N ASP A 253 9.20 56.72 -5.51
CA ASP A 253 9.66 57.28 -4.24
C ASP A 253 9.48 56.26 -3.10
N ALA A 254 10.06 56.53 -1.94
CA ALA A 254 9.92 55.67 -0.77
C ALA A 254 8.45 55.55 -0.33
N ASN A 255 7.99 54.32 -0.04
CA ASN A 255 6.61 53.94 0.28
C ASN A 255 5.59 54.26 -0.82
N GLU A 256 6.03 54.42 -2.07
CA GLU A 256 5.13 54.67 -3.19
C GLU A 256 4.78 53.36 -3.91
N LEU A 257 3.58 53.33 -4.52
CA LEU A 257 3.05 52.24 -5.34
C LEU A 257 3.16 52.56 -6.84
N ARG A 258 3.31 51.53 -7.66
CA ARG A 258 3.28 51.62 -9.12
C ARG A 258 2.60 50.42 -9.73
N ILE A 259 1.88 50.66 -10.81
CA ILE A 259 1.23 49.60 -11.57
C ILE A 259 2.07 49.23 -12.79
N ILE A 260 2.21 47.92 -13.00
CA ILE A 260 2.74 47.28 -14.20
C ILE A 260 1.58 46.53 -14.88
N ALA A 261 1.07 47.08 -15.97
CA ALA A 261 -0.06 46.51 -16.71
C ALA A 261 0.41 45.73 -17.95
N LEU A 262 -0.28 44.63 -18.29
CA LEU A 262 -0.05 43.93 -19.57
C LEU A 262 -0.35 44.83 -20.77
N ASN A 263 -1.33 45.73 -20.60
CA ASN A 263 -1.72 46.81 -21.50
C ASN A 263 -2.06 46.34 -22.93
N GLY A 264 -2.69 45.17 -23.06
CA GLY A 264 -3.15 44.60 -24.32
C GLY A 264 -2.08 44.30 -25.36
N THR A 265 -0.83 44.12 -24.93
CA THR A 265 0.29 43.81 -25.82
C THR A 265 0.32 42.35 -26.29
N ARG A 266 -0.41 41.46 -25.61
CA ARG A 266 -0.52 40.04 -25.92
C ARG A 266 -1.95 39.56 -25.72
N GLN A 267 -2.31 38.51 -26.45
CA GLN A 267 -3.63 37.87 -26.33
C GLN A 267 -3.75 37.02 -25.06
N TRP A 268 -2.62 36.48 -24.59
CA TRP A 268 -2.49 35.68 -23.38
C TRP A 268 -1.41 36.35 -22.51
N GLY A 269 -1.73 36.60 -21.24
CA GLY A 269 -0.87 37.27 -20.27
C GLY A 269 0.33 36.44 -19.81
N ILE A 270 1.16 37.04 -18.95
CA ILE A 270 2.15 36.30 -18.14
C ILE A 270 1.62 36.02 -16.73
N LEU A 271 0.39 36.47 -16.44
CA LEU A 271 -0.31 36.30 -15.17
C LEU A 271 -1.42 35.30 -15.45
N ASN A 272 -1.16 34.02 -15.26
CA ASN A 272 -2.13 33.01 -15.64
C ASN A 272 -3.29 32.94 -14.60
N ASN A 273 -4.46 32.50 -15.05
CA ASN A 273 -5.65 32.36 -14.19
C ASN A 273 -5.63 31.07 -13.34
N GLY A 274 -4.66 30.19 -13.54
CA GLY A 274 -4.45 28.96 -12.78
C GLY A 274 -3.22 29.07 -11.90
N GLN A 275 -2.42 28.00 -11.81
CA GLN A 275 -1.19 28.01 -11.03
C GLN A 275 -0.07 28.77 -11.75
N GLU A 276 0.51 29.80 -11.14
CA GLU A 276 1.63 30.59 -11.67
C GLU A 276 2.68 30.88 -10.60
N THR A 277 3.91 31.18 -11.04
CA THR A 277 4.92 31.83 -10.22
C THR A 277 5.52 33.03 -10.95
N LEU A 278 5.34 34.20 -10.37
CA LEU A 278 5.84 35.46 -10.89
C LEU A 278 7.07 35.93 -10.13
N ASN A 279 8.16 36.13 -10.85
CA ASN A 279 9.42 36.63 -10.30
C ASN A 279 9.65 38.09 -10.69
N LEU A 280 9.88 38.96 -9.70
CA LEU A 280 10.42 40.30 -9.90
C LEU A 280 11.92 40.21 -10.18
N ILE A 281 12.37 40.74 -11.32
CA ILE A 281 13.74 40.62 -11.82
C ILE A 281 14.43 41.98 -11.80
N TRP A 282 15.61 42.01 -11.17
CA TRP A 282 16.52 43.16 -11.16
C TRP A 282 17.13 43.43 -12.54
N PRO A 283 17.64 44.66 -12.80
CA PRO A 283 18.34 44.98 -14.04
C PRO A 283 19.57 44.14 -14.38
N ASN A 284 20.18 43.48 -13.39
CA ASN A 284 21.32 42.57 -13.56
C ASN A 284 20.89 41.11 -13.83
N GLY A 285 19.57 40.83 -13.87
CA GLY A 285 18.99 39.51 -14.14
C GLY A 285 18.70 38.65 -12.90
N SER A 286 19.04 39.10 -11.69
CA SER A 286 18.74 38.37 -10.44
C SER A 286 17.28 38.50 -10.02
N ILE A 287 16.78 37.56 -9.22
CA ILE A 287 15.41 37.59 -8.69
C ILE A 287 15.40 38.45 -7.41
N GLY A 288 14.45 39.37 -7.31
CA GLY A 288 14.25 40.25 -6.15
C GLY A 288 13.16 39.74 -5.21
N ASN A 289 12.04 39.33 -5.77
CA ASN A 289 10.86 38.82 -5.06
C ASN A 289 10.17 37.79 -5.96
N SER A 290 9.49 36.80 -5.37
CA SER A 290 8.70 35.79 -6.06
C SER A 290 7.32 35.75 -5.45
N TRP A 291 6.31 35.47 -6.25
CA TRP A 291 4.91 35.45 -5.87
C TRP A 291 4.21 34.30 -6.59
N THR A 292 3.66 33.35 -5.85
CA THR A 292 3.07 32.12 -6.40
C THR A 292 1.60 32.02 -6.00
N TRP A 293 0.75 31.64 -6.95
CA TRP A 293 -0.66 31.33 -6.71
C TRP A 293 -1.04 30.05 -7.42
N TYR A 294 -2.16 29.45 -7.00
CA TYR A 294 -2.63 28.16 -7.51
C TYR A 294 -3.86 28.29 -8.41
N ASP A 295 -4.68 29.31 -8.17
CA ASP A 295 -5.92 29.58 -8.88
C ASP A 295 -6.25 31.09 -8.89
N SER A 296 -7.38 31.45 -9.51
CA SER A 296 -7.89 32.80 -9.48
C SER A 296 -9.41 32.84 -9.57
N VAL A 297 -10.02 33.80 -8.87
CA VAL A 297 -11.42 34.17 -9.05
C VAL A 297 -11.50 35.43 -9.90
N ALA A 298 -12.34 35.40 -10.93
CA ALA A 298 -12.52 36.53 -11.84
C ALA A 298 -12.93 37.79 -11.06
N GLY A 299 -12.23 38.90 -11.29
CA GLY A 299 -12.44 40.20 -10.64
C GLY A 299 -11.80 40.39 -9.27
N PHE A 300 -11.22 39.34 -8.68
CA PHE A 300 -10.53 39.41 -7.40
C PHE A 300 -9.03 39.58 -7.64
N SER A 301 -8.42 40.52 -6.94
CA SER A 301 -6.97 40.62 -6.85
C SER A 301 -6.42 39.77 -5.71
N MET A 302 -5.11 39.57 -5.68
CA MET A 302 -4.39 38.94 -4.59
C MET A 302 -3.53 39.93 -3.83
N GLN A 303 -3.47 39.78 -2.51
CA GLN A 303 -2.56 40.47 -1.60
C GLN A 303 -1.81 39.45 -0.74
N LEU A 304 -0.82 39.89 0.05
CA LEU A 304 -0.20 39.00 1.05
C LEU A 304 -1.14 38.74 2.23
N GLY A 305 -1.27 37.47 2.61
CA GLY A 305 -1.91 36.99 3.83
C GLY A 305 -1.07 37.24 5.08
N GLU A 306 -1.58 36.83 6.25
CA GLU A 306 -0.85 36.95 7.53
C GLU A 306 0.41 36.05 7.60
N ASP A 307 0.37 34.94 6.87
CA ASP A 307 1.46 33.97 6.70
C ASP A 307 2.55 34.45 5.72
N GLY A 308 2.29 35.53 4.99
CA GLY A 308 3.16 36.04 3.95
C GLY A 308 2.99 35.36 2.60
N GLU A 309 1.96 34.52 2.43
CA GLU A 309 1.61 33.90 1.15
C GLU A 309 0.47 34.67 0.46
N PRO A 310 0.37 34.62 -0.88
CA PRO A 310 -0.71 35.29 -1.60
C PRO A 310 -2.10 34.73 -1.27
N THR A 311 -3.06 35.61 -0.99
CA THR A 311 -4.48 35.30 -0.75
C THR A 311 -5.37 36.31 -1.46
N TYR A 312 -6.66 35.98 -1.67
CA TYR A 312 -7.62 36.93 -2.25
C TYR A 312 -7.73 38.19 -1.40
N ALA A 313 -7.52 39.34 -2.04
CA ALA A 313 -7.67 40.64 -1.40
C ALA A 313 -9.13 40.89 -1.01
N THR A 314 -9.32 41.72 0.03
CA THR A 314 -10.67 42.10 0.48
C THR A 314 -11.42 42.88 -0.59
N PHE A 315 -10.73 43.61 -1.45
CA PHE A 315 -11.20 44.13 -2.73
C PHE A 315 -9.99 44.73 -3.47
N PRO A 316 -10.03 44.88 -4.81
CA PRO A 316 -8.93 45.45 -5.56
C PRO A 316 -8.61 46.91 -5.20
N THR A 317 -7.35 47.22 -4.94
CA THR A 317 -6.87 48.57 -4.52
C THR A 317 -5.79 49.17 -5.41
N PRO A 318 -5.95 49.19 -6.75
CA PRO A 318 -4.91 49.70 -7.64
C PRO A 318 -4.51 51.15 -7.32
N GLY A 319 -3.24 51.34 -6.95
CA GLY A 319 -2.63 52.62 -6.62
C GLY A 319 -2.82 53.09 -5.17
N GLU A 320 -3.47 52.29 -4.33
CA GLU A 320 -3.76 52.58 -2.92
C GLU A 320 -3.23 51.44 -2.03
N GLU A 321 -3.12 51.69 -0.73
CA GLU A 321 -2.68 50.64 0.20
C GLU A 321 -3.71 49.50 0.29
N ASN A 322 -3.22 48.26 0.31
CA ASN A 322 -4.06 47.07 0.44
C ASN A 322 -4.95 47.16 1.69
N PRO A 323 -6.21 46.73 1.60
CA PRO A 323 -7.09 46.68 2.75
C PRO A 323 -6.61 45.64 3.77
N LEU A 324 -7.10 45.76 5.01
CA LEU A 324 -7.03 44.64 5.95
C LEU A 324 -7.71 43.43 5.33
N LEU A 325 -7.16 42.23 5.58
CA LEU A 325 -7.79 40.97 5.23
C LEU A 325 -9.22 40.92 5.76
N ARG A 326 -10.13 40.28 5.02
CA ARG A 326 -11.57 40.29 5.31
C ARG A 326 -11.87 39.86 6.76
N GLU A 327 -11.14 38.88 7.27
CA GLU A 327 -11.23 38.34 8.64
C GLU A 327 -10.86 39.37 9.71
N LEU A 328 -9.94 40.29 9.38
CA LEU A 328 -9.48 41.36 10.27
C LEU A 328 -10.22 42.69 10.05
N SER A 329 -11.02 42.78 8.99
CA SER A 329 -11.63 44.04 8.57
C SER A 329 -12.76 44.50 9.49
N VAL A 330 -13.42 43.56 10.19
CA VAL A 330 -14.60 43.82 11.03
C VAL A 330 -14.23 44.56 12.32
N ASN A 331 -14.88 45.70 12.56
CA ASN A 331 -14.65 46.53 13.76
C ASN A 331 -15.74 46.36 14.85
N HIS A 332 -16.77 45.53 14.61
CA HIS A 332 -17.91 45.30 15.51
C HIS A 332 -18.54 46.58 16.10
N SER A 333 -18.52 47.69 15.34
CA SER A 333 -18.94 49.01 15.84
C SER A 333 -20.45 49.26 15.81
N SER A 334 -21.25 48.28 15.37
CA SER A 334 -22.72 48.31 15.34
C SER A 334 -23.30 46.92 15.60
N ASP A 335 -24.53 46.87 16.10
CA ASP A 335 -25.28 45.63 16.34
C ASP A 335 -25.97 45.08 15.06
N VAL A 336 -25.74 45.72 13.92
CA VAL A 336 -26.31 45.36 12.62
C VAL A 336 -25.40 44.36 11.92
N ARG A 337 -25.94 43.24 11.44
CA ARG A 337 -25.16 42.18 10.78
C ARG A 337 -25.94 41.50 9.66
N PHE A 338 -25.24 40.86 8.74
CA PHE A 338 -25.82 39.90 7.80
C PHE A 338 -26.29 38.65 8.54
N THR A 339 -27.41 38.10 8.10
CA THR A 339 -27.96 36.85 8.67
C THR A 339 -28.27 35.79 7.63
N GLU A 340 -28.63 36.18 6.41
CA GLU A 340 -28.95 35.25 5.32
C GLU A 340 -28.63 35.88 3.96
N VAL A 341 -28.15 35.12 2.99
CA VAL A 341 -27.79 35.60 1.64
C VAL A 341 -28.32 34.61 0.60
N THR A 342 -28.94 35.07 -0.49
CA THR A 342 -29.20 34.23 -1.67
C THR A 342 -28.34 34.73 -2.83
N PRO A 343 -27.16 34.10 -3.07
CA PRO A 343 -26.22 34.52 -4.10
C PRO A 343 -26.78 34.35 -5.50
N ASN A 344 -27.45 33.22 -5.75
CA ASN A 344 -28.04 32.86 -7.05
C ASN A 344 -29.56 32.86 -6.95
N GLY A 345 -30.23 33.79 -7.63
CA GLY A 345 -31.68 33.86 -7.69
C GLY A 345 -32.27 32.89 -8.72
N THR A 346 -33.60 32.70 -8.72
CA THR A 346 -34.27 32.07 -9.89
C THR A 346 -34.25 32.97 -11.12
N ASN A 347 -33.99 34.27 -10.94
CA ASN A 347 -33.97 35.27 -11.99
C ASN A 347 -33.04 36.43 -11.60
N ASP A 348 -31.73 36.22 -11.79
CA ASP A 348 -30.66 37.16 -11.39
C ASP A 348 -30.86 38.58 -11.93
N GLY A 349 -30.40 39.56 -11.13
CA GLY A 349 -30.56 40.98 -11.41
C GLY A 349 -32.00 41.50 -11.35
N SER A 350 -32.98 40.67 -11.00
CA SER A 350 -34.38 41.08 -10.82
C SER A 350 -34.69 41.45 -9.37
N SER A 351 -35.90 41.99 -9.13
CA SER A 351 -36.34 42.29 -7.76
C SER A 351 -36.51 41.02 -6.94
N PHE A 352 -36.44 41.14 -5.61
CA PHE A 352 -36.71 40.04 -4.68
C PHE A 352 -38.03 39.31 -5.01
N GLU A 353 -39.13 40.05 -5.23
CA GLU A 353 -40.44 39.46 -5.58
C GLU A 353 -40.47 38.71 -6.93
N ALA A 354 -39.50 38.98 -7.80
CA ALA A 354 -39.37 38.37 -9.12
C ALA A 354 -38.34 37.22 -9.13
N GLY A 355 -37.87 36.80 -7.95
CA GLY A 355 -36.90 35.71 -7.80
C GLY A 355 -35.43 36.15 -7.91
N GLY A 356 -35.13 37.44 -7.73
CA GLY A 356 -33.75 37.94 -7.74
C GLY A 356 -32.99 37.69 -6.45
N GLU A 357 -31.70 38.01 -6.50
CA GLU A 357 -30.72 37.88 -5.40
C GLU A 357 -30.99 38.87 -4.27
N TRP A 358 -30.66 38.47 -3.04
CA TRP A 358 -30.88 39.32 -1.88
C TRP A 358 -29.96 38.97 -0.70
N VAL A 359 -29.82 39.94 0.19
CA VAL A 359 -29.12 39.82 1.47
C VAL A 359 -30.04 40.28 2.58
N GLU A 360 -30.15 39.50 3.65
CA GLU A 360 -30.82 39.89 4.88
C GLU A 360 -29.85 40.52 5.87
N ILE A 361 -30.29 41.64 6.45
CA ILE A 361 -29.62 42.36 7.50
C ILE A 361 -30.53 42.40 8.73
N TRP A 362 -29.96 42.10 9.90
CA TRP A 362 -30.65 42.14 11.19
C TRP A 362 -30.00 43.13 12.14
N ASN A 363 -30.83 43.89 12.86
CA ASN A 363 -30.40 44.72 13.99
C ASN A 363 -30.57 43.95 15.31
N ASN A 364 -29.49 43.37 15.82
CA ASN A 364 -29.46 42.70 17.12
C ASN A 364 -29.43 43.68 18.31
N GLY A 365 -29.44 44.98 18.03
CA GLY A 365 -29.34 46.03 19.03
C GLY A 365 -30.68 46.33 19.69
N SER A 366 -30.60 47.17 20.73
CA SER A 366 -31.78 47.67 21.47
C SER A 366 -32.31 49.01 20.97
N VAL A 367 -31.68 49.58 19.93
CA VAL A 367 -32.01 50.90 19.37
C VAL A 367 -32.25 50.81 17.87
N ASN A 368 -33.16 51.65 17.36
CA ASN A 368 -33.37 51.77 15.92
C ASN A 368 -32.17 52.46 15.27
N ILE A 369 -31.75 51.98 14.11
CA ILE A 369 -30.59 52.48 13.37
C ILE A 369 -31.06 53.00 12.02
N ASP A 370 -30.56 54.17 11.62
CA ASP A 370 -30.75 54.70 10.27
C ASP A 370 -29.54 54.30 9.42
N MET A 371 -29.74 53.46 8.41
CA MET A 371 -28.69 52.99 7.51
C MET A 371 -28.40 53.96 6.35
N LEU A 372 -28.81 55.23 6.48
CA LEU A 372 -28.54 56.23 5.45
C LEU A 372 -27.04 56.40 5.23
N GLY A 373 -26.58 56.16 4.00
CA GLY A 373 -25.16 56.22 3.64
C GLY A 373 -24.40 54.92 3.85
N TRP A 374 -25.03 53.88 4.38
CA TRP A 374 -24.46 52.54 4.46
C TRP A 374 -24.43 51.88 3.09
N LYS A 375 -23.52 50.92 2.92
CA LYS A 375 -23.31 50.22 1.66
C LYS A 375 -22.87 48.77 1.89
N ILE A 376 -23.15 47.93 0.91
CA ILE A 376 -22.57 46.59 0.78
C ILE A 376 -21.50 46.68 -0.30
N MET A 377 -20.31 46.17 -0.03
CA MET A 377 -19.25 46.03 -1.02
C MET A 377 -18.92 44.55 -1.21
N ASP A 378 -18.84 44.09 -2.45
CA ASP A 378 -18.39 42.71 -2.74
C ASP A 378 -16.86 42.62 -2.85
N GLY A 379 -16.33 41.40 -2.99
CA GLY A 379 -14.89 41.18 -3.08
C GLY A 379 -14.24 41.66 -4.39
N MET A 380 -15.04 42.05 -5.38
CA MET A 380 -14.55 42.73 -6.59
C MET A 380 -14.49 44.26 -6.40
N GLY A 381 -14.97 44.77 -5.26
CA GLY A 381 -15.06 46.20 -4.96
C GLY A 381 -16.33 46.89 -5.50
N ASN A 382 -17.31 46.15 -6.00
CA ASN A 382 -18.59 46.72 -6.44
C ASN A 382 -19.42 47.18 -5.23
N ILE A 383 -20.09 48.32 -5.36
CA ILE A 383 -20.82 48.95 -4.24
C ILE A 383 -22.33 48.97 -4.49
N THR A 384 -23.09 48.36 -3.58
CA THR A 384 -24.54 48.47 -3.47
C THR A 384 -24.90 49.40 -2.31
N LEU A 385 -25.41 50.60 -2.60
CA LEU A 385 -25.89 51.51 -1.54
C LEU A 385 -27.15 50.95 -0.89
N ILE A 386 -27.30 51.08 0.44
CA ILE A 386 -28.51 50.68 1.16
C ILE A 386 -29.47 51.87 1.19
N ASP A 387 -30.38 51.93 0.23
CA ASP A 387 -31.35 53.02 0.09
C ASP A 387 -32.72 52.54 -0.44
N GLY A 388 -33.62 53.47 -0.76
CA GLY A 388 -34.98 53.13 -1.22
C GLY A 388 -35.07 52.40 -2.56
N SER A 389 -33.96 52.25 -3.30
CA SER A 389 -33.91 51.50 -4.57
C SER A 389 -33.49 50.04 -4.37
N THR A 390 -32.67 49.76 -3.37
CA THR A 390 -32.13 48.42 -3.05
C THR A 390 -32.79 47.80 -1.82
N LEU A 391 -33.45 48.57 -0.96
CA LEU A 391 -34.24 48.02 0.14
C LEU A 391 -35.59 47.51 -0.36
N VAL A 392 -35.92 46.27 -0.02
CA VAL A 392 -37.28 45.73 -0.23
C VAL A 392 -38.25 46.50 0.66
N VAL A 393 -39.37 46.93 0.07
CA VAL A 393 -40.35 47.79 0.75
C VAL A 393 -40.95 47.06 1.96
N ASN A 394 -40.90 47.71 3.12
CA ASN A 394 -41.53 47.22 4.34
C ASN A 394 -42.37 48.34 4.97
N ASP A 395 -43.70 48.17 5.00
CA ASP A 395 -44.65 49.17 5.50
C ASP A 395 -44.46 49.48 7.00
N SER A 396 -43.83 48.60 7.78
CA SER A 396 -43.56 48.83 9.21
C SER A 396 -42.28 49.62 9.48
N GLN A 397 -41.42 49.79 8.46
CA GLN A 397 -40.09 50.41 8.58
C GLN A 397 -39.85 51.35 7.38
N ALA A 398 -39.96 52.66 7.60
CA ALA A 398 -39.84 53.64 6.51
C ALA A 398 -38.38 53.98 6.16
N GLY A 399 -38.10 54.18 4.87
CA GLY A 399 -36.80 54.70 4.41
C GLY A 399 -35.66 53.71 4.61
N SER A 400 -34.55 54.16 5.19
CA SER A 400 -33.34 53.38 5.55
C SER A 400 -33.34 52.89 7.01
N MET A 401 -34.43 53.08 7.76
CA MET A 401 -34.51 52.69 9.16
C MET A 401 -34.59 51.16 9.33
N ILE A 402 -33.77 50.61 10.23
CA ILE A 402 -33.92 49.25 10.78
C ILE A 402 -34.23 49.34 12.27
N ASN A 403 -35.42 48.89 12.67
CA ASN A 403 -35.86 48.95 14.07
C ASN A 403 -35.08 47.92 14.92
N ALA A 404 -34.97 48.17 16.22
CA ALA A 404 -34.35 47.24 17.16
C ALA A 404 -35.02 45.85 17.10
N GLY A 405 -34.22 44.80 16.90
CA GLY A 405 -34.69 43.42 16.79
C GLY A 405 -35.30 43.02 15.44
N GLU A 406 -35.48 43.96 14.51
CA GLU A 406 -36.12 43.74 13.21
C GLU A 406 -35.10 43.48 12.10
N ARG A 407 -35.60 42.93 10.98
CA ARG A 407 -34.83 42.55 9.77
C ARG A 407 -35.19 43.40 8.56
N ARG A 408 -34.27 43.45 7.59
CA ARG A 408 -34.42 44.14 6.30
C ARG A 408 -33.76 43.32 5.19
N LEU A 409 -34.40 43.30 4.02
CA LEU A 409 -33.85 42.67 2.83
C LEU A 409 -33.29 43.73 1.88
N VAL A 410 -32.09 43.50 1.39
CA VAL A 410 -31.43 44.27 0.33
C VAL A 410 -31.46 43.42 -0.94
N GLN A 411 -32.07 43.92 -2.01
CA GLN A 411 -32.16 43.26 -3.31
C GLN A 411 -31.12 43.81 -4.29
N PHE A 412 -30.58 42.93 -5.14
CA PHE A 412 -29.54 43.27 -6.13
C PHE A 412 -30.17 43.39 -7.52
N THR A 413 -30.76 44.56 -7.80
CA THR A 413 -31.53 44.85 -9.04
C THR A 413 -30.80 45.73 -10.03
N GLN A 414 -29.57 46.14 -9.69
CA GLN A 414 -28.78 47.11 -10.45
C GLN A 414 -27.61 46.39 -11.13
N ASP A 415 -26.59 47.15 -11.56
CA ASP A 415 -25.41 46.61 -12.22
C ASP A 415 -24.57 45.72 -11.28
N THR A 416 -24.74 45.87 -9.96
CA THR A 416 -24.14 45.04 -8.92
C THR A 416 -24.98 43.78 -8.68
N ARG A 417 -24.37 42.61 -8.87
CA ARG A 417 -24.94 41.28 -8.64
C ARG A 417 -24.11 40.53 -7.61
N LEU A 418 -24.71 39.58 -6.92
CA LEU A 418 -23.96 38.62 -6.13
C LEU A 418 -23.25 37.64 -7.06
N TRP A 419 -22.15 37.07 -6.59
CA TRP A 419 -21.37 36.11 -7.37
C TRP A 419 -21.59 34.72 -6.83
N ASP A 420 -21.82 33.78 -7.72
CA ASP A 420 -22.38 32.47 -7.40
C ASP A 420 -21.39 31.53 -6.72
N ASP A 421 -20.14 31.49 -7.21
CA ASP A 421 -19.11 30.55 -6.76
C ASP A 421 -18.40 31.09 -5.51
N TYR A 422 -17.39 31.94 -5.68
CA TYR A 422 -16.66 32.58 -4.59
C TYR A 422 -17.04 34.06 -4.48
N ASN A 423 -17.49 34.49 -3.29
CA ASN A 423 -17.60 35.91 -2.99
C ASN A 423 -17.55 36.18 -1.50
N HIS A 424 -17.23 37.43 -1.16
CA HIS A 424 -17.45 37.97 0.16
C HIS A 424 -18.08 39.35 0.09
N LEU A 425 -18.93 39.65 1.07
CA LEU A 425 -19.65 40.90 1.20
C LEU A 425 -19.22 41.61 2.48
N LEU A 426 -18.96 42.90 2.38
CA LEU A 426 -18.66 43.79 3.50
C LEU A 426 -19.86 44.71 3.74
N LEU A 427 -20.37 44.72 4.96
CA LEU A 427 -21.33 45.73 5.39
C LEU A 427 -20.57 46.95 5.91
N ILE A 428 -20.69 48.09 5.25
CA ILE A 428 -19.93 49.30 5.57
C ILE A 428 -20.89 50.43 5.97
N ASP A 429 -20.58 51.09 7.09
CA ASP A 429 -21.40 52.20 7.59
C ASP A 429 -21.12 53.55 6.91
N ASP A 430 -21.82 54.60 7.36
CA ASP A 430 -21.73 55.97 6.85
C ASP A 430 -20.39 56.67 7.14
N MET A 431 -19.50 56.03 7.91
CA MET A 431 -18.14 56.50 8.23
C MET A 431 -17.05 55.61 7.62
N ASP A 432 -17.41 54.76 6.64
CA ASP A 432 -16.51 53.82 5.96
C ASP A 432 -15.89 52.75 6.89
N ARG A 433 -16.59 52.38 7.97
CA ARG A 433 -16.17 51.28 8.86
C ARG A 433 -16.85 49.98 8.45
N VAL A 434 -16.09 48.89 8.33
CA VAL A 434 -16.65 47.56 8.11
C VAL A 434 -17.27 47.05 9.42
N ILE A 435 -18.57 46.77 9.35
CA ILE A 435 -19.42 46.39 10.48
C ILE A 435 -19.53 44.88 10.61
N ASP A 436 -19.64 44.19 9.49
CA ASP A 436 -19.81 42.74 9.39
C ASP A 436 -19.40 42.27 7.99
N PHE A 437 -19.20 40.96 7.84
CA PHE A 437 -18.98 40.34 6.54
C PHE A 437 -19.69 38.99 6.43
N ALA A 438 -19.93 38.58 5.18
CA ALA A 438 -20.41 37.25 4.81
C ALA A 438 -19.54 36.74 3.67
N TRP A 439 -19.26 35.44 3.60
CA TRP A 439 -18.49 34.88 2.49
C TRP A 439 -18.86 33.43 2.23
N TRP A 440 -18.66 32.99 0.99
CA TRP A 440 -18.88 31.63 0.52
C TRP A 440 -17.88 31.31 -0.59
N GLU A 441 -17.65 30.02 -0.82
CA GLU A 441 -16.57 29.53 -1.67
C GLU A 441 -17.02 28.79 -2.93
N GLU A 442 -18.29 28.36 -2.98
CA GLU A 442 -18.84 27.61 -4.10
C GLU A 442 -20.32 27.94 -4.40
N HIS A 443 -20.78 27.44 -5.54
CA HIS A 443 -22.16 27.56 -6.00
C HIS A 443 -23.03 26.39 -5.51
N PHE A 444 -24.02 26.70 -4.69
CA PHE A 444 -24.95 25.71 -4.12
C PHE A 444 -26.25 25.52 -4.91
N GLY A 445 -26.34 26.08 -6.13
CA GLY A 445 -27.55 26.03 -6.95
C GLY A 445 -28.48 27.25 -6.82
N SER A 446 -29.52 27.27 -7.64
CA SER A 446 -30.43 28.41 -7.73
C SER A 446 -31.44 28.44 -6.59
N SER A 447 -31.66 29.62 -6.02
CA SER A 447 -32.56 29.89 -4.89
C SER A 447 -32.21 29.14 -3.60
N VAL A 448 -30.95 28.75 -3.45
CA VAL A 448 -30.39 28.31 -2.18
C VAL A 448 -29.90 29.54 -1.43
N SER A 449 -30.42 29.76 -0.22
CA SER A 449 -29.89 30.77 0.67
C SER A 449 -28.78 30.17 1.55
N LEU A 450 -27.85 31.02 1.94
CA LEU A 450 -26.72 30.71 2.80
C LEU A 450 -26.91 31.43 4.13
N ILE A 451 -26.54 30.74 5.20
CA ILE A 451 -26.54 31.25 6.57
C ILE A 451 -25.15 31.14 7.15
N ARG A 452 -24.86 31.97 8.15
CA ARG A 452 -23.55 31.98 8.81
C ARG A 452 -23.22 30.61 9.38
N ASN A 453 -21.98 30.17 9.25
CA ASN A 453 -21.51 28.96 9.92
C ASN A 453 -21.53 29.13 11.46
N SER A 454 -21.75 28.05 12.20
CA SER A 454 -21.66 28.06 13.67
C SER A 454 -20.23 28.32 14.16
N LEU A 455 -19.24 27.94 13.35
CA LEU A 455 -17.83 28.24 13.55
C LEU A 455 -17.48 29.62 12.98
N GLU A 456 -17.01 30.52 13.84
CA GLU A 456 -16.64 31.88 13.45
C GLU A 456 -15.50 31.87 12.41
N GLY A 457 -15.63 32.70 11.36
CA GLY A 457 -14.63 32.83 10.30
C GLY A 457 -14.80 31.86 9.12
N ARG A 458 -15.57 30.77 9.26
CA ARG A 458 -15.84 29.81 8.16
C ARG A 458 -16.80 30.37 7.10
N ALA A 459 -16.74 29.78 5.92
CA ALA A 459 -17.66 30.05 4.81
C ALA A 459 -19.10 29.78 5.25
N TRP A 460 -20.03 30.58 4.73
CA TRP A 460 -21.45 30.43 4.99
C TRP A 460 -21.96 29.17 4.29
N ILE A 461 -22.84 28.43 4.98
CA ILE A 461 -23.35 27.15 4.52
C ILE A 461 -24.81 27.30 4.05
N PRO A 462 -25.30 26.42 3.16
CA PRO A 462 -26.69 26.43 2.76
C PRO A 462 -27.66 26.30 3.94
N ALA A 463 -28.69 27.14 3.94
CA ALA A 463 -29.83 27.00 4.83
C ALA A 463 -30.66 25.78 4.42
N SER A 464 -31.29 25.11 5.38
CA SER A 464 -32.23 24.02 5.09
C SER A 464 -33.47 24.52 4.32
N GLU A 465 -33.88 25.75 4.56
CA GLU A 465 -34.94 26.46 3.83
C GLU A 465 -34.67 27.98 3.89
N PRO A 466 -35.03 28.76 2.86
CA PRO A 466 -34.85 30.21 2.87
C PRO A 466 -35.84 30.92 3.83
N THR A 467 -35.34 31.84 4.64
CA THR A 467 -36.10 32.56 5.69
C THR A 467 -36.15 34.08 5.55
N PRO A 468 -36.48 34.64 4.36
CA PRO A 468 -36.45 36.08 4.14
C PRO A 468 -37.38 36.85 5.08
N GLY A 469 -36.82 37.79 5.82
CA GLY A 469 -37.48 38.62 6.82
C GLY A 469 -37.76 37.91 8.15
N GLN A 470 -37.30 36.67 8.35
CA GLN A 470 -37.57 35.84 9.53
C GLN A 470 -36.27 35.31 10.13
N PRO A 471 -36.26 34.91 11.42
CA PRO A 471 -35.10 34.24 12.00
C PRO A 471 -34.76 32.95 11.26
N GLU A 472 -33.46 32.77 11.07
CA GLU A 472 -32.88 31.64 10.37
C GLU A 472 -32.98 30.38 11.25
N PRO A 473 -33.00 29.16 10.67
CA PRO A 473 -32.87 27.93 11.45
C PRO A 473 -31.56 27.98 12.25
N LEU A 474 -31.60 27.65 13.54
CA LEU A 474 -30.37 27.63 14.36
C LEU A 474 -29.43 26.53 13.85
N ILE A 475 -28.21 26.89 13.42
CA ILE A 475 -27.19 25.93 12.95
C ILE A 475 -26.89 24.88 14.03
N ASP A 476 -26.81 25.29 15.30
CA ASP A 476 -26.57 24.43 16.48
C ASP A 476 -27.76 23.51 16.84
N THR A 477 -28.83 23.51 16.05
CA THR A 477 -29.95 22.58 16.20
C THR A 477 -30.11 21.62 15.02
N GLN A 478 -29.21 21.68 14.03
CA GLN A 478 -29.13 20.59 13.07
C GLN A 478 -28.71 19.33 13.82
N GLU A 479 -29.56 18.30 13.77
CA GLU A 479 -29.25 17.00 14.34
C GLU A 479 -28.05 16.45 13.58
N LEU A 480 -26.87 16.39 14.23
CA LEU A 480 -25.68 15.72 13.69
C LEU A 480 -25.96 14.21 13.68
N ASP A 481 -26.79 13.78 12.73
CA ASP A 481 -27.22 12.40 12.53
C ASP A 481 -26.44 11.80 11.35
N PHE A 482 -25.23 11.32 11.66
CA PHE A 482 -24.41 10.60 10.70
C PHE A 482 -24.50 9.10 10.93
N ILE A 483 -24.44 8.34 9.85
CA ILE A 483 -24.32 6.88 9.87
C ILE A 483 -23.01 6.51 9.18
N ILE A 484 -22.22 5.61 9.77
CA ILE A 484 -21.10 4.98 9.06
C ILE A 484 -21.68 3.88 8.20
N THR A 485 -21.56 4.00 6.89
CA THR A 485 -22.16 3.07 5.92
C THR A 485 -21.18 1.98 5.52
N GLU A 486 -19.91 2.33 5.40
CA GLU A 486 -18.89 1.41 4.89
C GLU A 486 -17.51 1.72 5.50
N ILE A 487 -16.70 0.68 5.73
CA ILE A 487 -15.35 0.79 6.29
C ILE A 487 -14.41 -0.09 5.47
N TYR A 488 -13.35 0.47 4.90
CA TYR A 488 -12.30 -0.27 4.20
C TYR A 488 -11.02 -0.15 5.02
N ALA A 489 -10.76 -1.18 5.85
CA ALA A 489 -9.78 -1.17 6.94
C ALA A 489 -8.63 -2.17 6.77
N ASP A 490 -8.52 -2.76 5.59
CA ASP A 490 -7.51 -3.76 5.26
C ASP A 490 -7.39 -3.70 3.75
N ASP A 491 -6.59 -2.75 3.29
CA ASP A 491 -6.42 -2.44 1.88
C ASP A 491 -5.34 -3.32 1.23
N PHE A 492 -5.24 -3.32 -0.10
CA PHE A 492 -4.33 -4.26 -0.77
C PHE A 492 -2.86 -3.88 -0.55
N GLY A 493 -2.11 -4.68 0.20
CA GLY A 493 -0.67 -4.52 0.36
C GLY A 493 -0.23 -3.82 1.64
N SER A 494 -0.17 -2.48 1.68
CA SER A 494 0.31 -1.75 2.86
C SER A 494 -0.58 -0.55 3.12
N ASP A 495 -0.85 -0.30 4.40
CA ASP A 495 -1.72 0.74 4.99
C ASP A 495 -1.34 2.19 4.59
N ILE A 496 -0.28 2.37 3.78
CA ILE A 496 0.17 3.66 3.24
C ILE A 496 -0.31 3.91 1.81
N ASN A 497 -1.11 3.01 1.24
CA ASN A 497 -1.66 3.24 -0.09
C ASN A 497 -2.52 4.49 -0.10
N ILE A 498 -2.48 5.19 -1.23
CA ILE A 498 -3.36 6.32 -1.50
C ILE A 498 -4.69 5.83 -2.06
N TRP A 499 -5.73 6.64 -1.92
CA TRP A 499 -7.01 6.45 -2.56
C TRP A 499 -6.86 6.10 -4.06
N PRO A 500 -7.67 5.17 -4.60
CA PRO A 500 -8.72 4.39 -3.95
C PRO A 500 -8.21 3.08 -3.32
N SER A 501 -6.89 2.87 -3.34
CA SER A 501 -6.26 1.63 -2.94
C SER A 501 -5.88 1.58 -1.47
N GLY A 502 -5.94 2.68 -0.75
CA GLY A 502 -5.73 2.77 0.70
C GLY A 502 -7.00 2.67 1.53
N GLU A 503 -6.85 2.77 2.84
CA GLU A 503 -7.94 2.73 3.80
C GLU A 503 -8.85 3.97 3.74
N TRP A 504 -10.13 3.74 4.03
CA TRP A 504 -11.12 4.81 4.10
C TRP A 504 -12.35 4.41 4.89
N ILE A 505 -13.12 5.41 5.30
CA ILE A 505 -14.47 5.22 5.83
C ILE A 505 -15.47 6.00 4.99
N GLU A 506 -16.70 5.51 4.95
CA GLU A 506 -17.83 6.23 4.38
C GLU A 506 -18.84 6.58 5.46
N ILE A 507 -19.26 7.84 5.43
CA ILE A 507 -20.34 8.37 6.27
C ILE A 507 -21.49 8.86 5.41
N TYR A 508 -22.69 8.78 5.94
CA TYR A 508 -23.91 9.24 5.31
C TYR A 508 -24.60 10.26 6.23
N ASN A 509 -24.94 11.43 5.69
CA ASN A 509 -25.72 12.42 6.40
C ASN A 509 -27.21 12.02 6.42
N ASN A 510 -27.64 11.41 7.53
CA ASN A 510 -29.02 11.02 7.79
C ASN A 510 -29.87 12.17 8.38
N GLY A 511 -29.24 13.31 8.63
CA GLY A 511 -29.89 14.54 9.07
C GLY A 511 -30.73 15.20 7.97
N THR A 512 -31.34 16.33 8.32
CA THR A 512 -32.23 17.09 7.41
C THR A 512 -31.63 18.38 6.87
N GLY A 513 -30.39 18.71 7.25
CA GLY A 513 -29.72 19.93 6.84
C GLY A 513 -28.28 19.70 6.39
N TYR A 514 -27.68 20.76 5.83
CA TYR A 514 -26.29 20.77 5.40
C TYR A 514 -25.36 20.89 6.61
N VAL A 515 -24.35 20.04 6.65
CA VAL A 515 -23.36 20.01 7.74
C VAL A 515 -21.97 20.24 7.17
N ASP A 516 -21.26 21.22 7.69
CA ASP A 516 -19.83 21.40 7.44
C ASP A 516 -19.03 20.54 8.43
N ILE A 517 -18.31 19.54 7.92
CA ILE A 517 -17.50 18.62 8.72
C ILE A 517 -16.03 19.06 8.83
N ALA A 518 -15.66 20.26 8.36
CA ALA A 518 -14.31 20.78 8.52
C ALA A 518 -13.91 20.84 10.00
N GLY A 519 -12.79 20.20 10.34
CA GLY A 519 -12.29 20.13 11.71
C GLY A 519 -12.94 19.04 12.56
N PHE A 520 -13.88 18.26 12.04
CA PHE A 520 -14.31 17.01 12.69
C PHE A 520 -13.12 16.08 12.83
N THR A 521 -13.16 15.20 13.82
CA THR A 521 -12.01 14.33 14.11
C THR A 521 -12.38 12.87 14.13
N LEU A 522 -11.53 12.05 13.50
CA LEU A 522 -11.52 10.62 13.74
C LEU A 522 -10.48 10.31 14.79
N THR A 523 -10.91 9.66 15.87
CA THR A 523 -10.02 9.25 16.96
C THR A 523 -10.14 7.76 17.23
N SER A 524 -9.01 7.07 17.37
CA SER A 524 -9.00 5.70 17.87
C SER A 524 -8.53 5.63 19.32
N GLY A 525 -9.42 5.14 20.20
CA GLY A 525 -9.24 5.15 21.66
C GLY A 525 -8.09 4.29 22.19
N ALA A 526 -7.59 3.32 21.42
CA ALA A 526 -6.50 2.43 21.83
C ALA A 526 -5.10 2.99 21.55
N SER A 527 -4.96 3.80 20.49
CA SER A 527 -3.65 4.11 19.89
C SER A 527 -3.32 5.60 19.79
N GLN A 528 -4.21 6.50 20.27
CA GLN A 528 -4.07 7.96 20.15
C GLN A 528 -3.91 8.46 18.70
N ARG A 529 -4.44 7.70 17.73
CA ARG A 529 -4.51 8.10 16.32
C ARG A 529 -5.57 9.19 16.16
N LEU A 530 -5.23 10.25 15.44
CA LEU A 530 -6.09 11.41 15.20
C LEU A 530 -5.98 11.81 13.73
N LEU A 531 -7.12 11.88 13.05
CA LEU A 531 -7.28 12.63 11.80
C LEU A 531 -8.18 13.83 12.09
N THR A 532 -7.79 15.01 11.62
CA THR A 532 -8.68 16.17 11.52
C THR A 532 -9.12 16.29 10.09
N ILE A 533 -10.42 16.21 9.85
CA ILE A 533 -10.98 16.21 8.50
C ILE A 533 -10.90 17.61 7.92
N ASP A 534 -10.34 17.71 6.73
CA ASP A 534 -10.43 18.86 5.86
C ASP A 534 -10.67 18.40 4.41
N ALA A 535 -10.70 19.34 3.46
CA ALA A 535 -10.99 19.02 2.06
C ALA A 535 -10.00 17.99 1.46
N SER A 536 -8.74 17.96 1.91
CA SER A 536 -7.75 16.99 1.42
C SER A 536 -8.05 15.56 1.85
N SER A 537 -8.82 15.38 2.93
CA SER A 537 -9.26 14.05 3.39
C SER A 537 -10.44 13.49 2.58
N LEU A 538 -10.99 14.24 1.62
CA LEU A 538 -12.23 13.90 0.90
C LEU A 538 -11.94 13.63 -0.59
N PRO A 539 -11.54 12.40 -0.97
CA PRO A 539 -11.00 12.13 -2.30
C PRO A 539 -12.01 12.24 -3.46
N LEU A 540 -13.30 12.38 -3.16
CA LEU A 540 -14.39 12.47 -4.13
C LEU A 540 -15.03 13.87 -4.21
N ARG A 541 -14.55 14.86 -3.44
CA ARG A 541 -15.11 16.22 -3.43
C ARG A 541 -14.12 17.26 -2.89
N ASP A 542 -14.30 18.51 -3.28
CA ASP A 542 -13.42 19.61 -2.85
C ASP A 542 -13.97 20.40 -1.64
N SER A 543 -15.18 20.07 -1.16
CA SER A 543 -15.89 20.78 -0.09
C SER A 543 -16.15 19.87 1.11
N THR A 544 -16.09 20.45 2.31
CA THR A 544 -16.44 19.77 3.58
C THR A 544 -17.91 19.91 3.95
N VAL A 545 -18.71 20.61 3.13
CA VAL A 545 -20.15 20.76 3.34
C VAL A 545 -20.90 19.58 2.74
N ILE A 546 -21.66 18.87 3.58
CA ILE A 546 -22.39 17.65 3.23
C ILE A 546 -23.88 17.92 3.19
N ALA A 547 -24.53 17.65 2.06
CA ALA A 547 -25.98 17.76 1.91
C ALA A 547 -26.73 16.62 2.65
N PRO A 548 -28.02 16.79 2.96
CA PRO A 548 -28.87 15.69 3.40
C PRO A 548 -28.88 14.54 2.39
N GLU A 549 -28.90 13.31 2.88
CA GLU A 549 -28.90 12.09 2.06
C GLU A 549 -27.63 11.87 1.20
N GLU A 550 -26.54 12.56 1.51
CA GLU A 550 -25.27 12.45 0.79
C GLU A 550 -24.30 11.46 1.46
N TYR A 551 -23.58 10.69 0.63
CA TYR A 551 -22.52 9.75 1.03
C TYR A 551 -21.16 10.40 0.86
N VAL A 552 -20.32 10.35 1.90
CA VAL A 552 -19.01 10.98 1.95
C VAL A 552 -17.95 9.98 2.33
N VAL A 553 -16.96 9.84 1.44
CA VAL A 553 -15.76 9.06 1.72
C VAL A 553 -14.72 9.96 2.35
N ILE A 554 -14.10 9.48 3.42
CA ILE A 554 -12.96 10.07 4.10
C ILE A 554 -11.79 9.10 3.95
N SER A 555 -10.75 9.52 3.23
CA SER A 555 -9.48 8.79 3.15
C SER A 555 -8.49 9.33 4.19
N PHE A 556 -7.45 8.55 4.46
CA PHE A 556 -6.47 8.86 5.50
C PHE A 556 -5.11 9.31 4.92
N GLU A 557 -5.11 9.76 3.65
CA GLU A 557 -3.92 10.20 2.93
C GLU A 557 -3.13 11.25 3.72
N ASP A 558 -1.79 11.14 3.67
CA ASP A 558 -0.85 12.04 4.33
C ASP A 558 -1.08 12.24 5.84
N SER A 559 -1.81 11.32 6.48
CA SER A 559 -2.14 11.37 7.91
C SER A 559 -1.45 10.25 8.70
N SER A 560 -1.34 10.43 10.02
CA SER A 560 -0.91 9.35 10.94
C SER A 560 -2.05 8.42 11.36
N PHE A 561 -3.24 8.61 10.81
CA PHE A 561 -4.42 7.80 11.10
C PHE A 561 -4.45 6.61 10.15
N TYR A 562 -4.71 5.43 10.71
CA TYR A 562 -4.83 4.17 9.99
C TYR A 562 -5.79 3.27 10.79
N LEU A 563 -6.39 2.27 10.16
CA LEU A 563 -7.17 1.22 10.79
C LEU A 563 -6.32 -0.06 10.86
N ALA A 564 -6.58 -0.93 11.84
CA ALA A 564 -5.73 -2.11 12.02
C ALA A 564 -6.15 -3.27 11.09
N ASP A 565 -5.25 -3.66 10.19
CA ASP A 565 -5.39 -4.80 9.28
C ASP A 565 -5.70 -6.12 10.00
N GLY A 566 -6.60 -6.91 9.41
CA GLY A 566 -6.93 -8.27 9.82
C GLY A 566 -7.36 -8.50 11.28
N GLN A 567 -7.50 -7.45 12.10
CA GLN A 567 -7.67 -7.55 13.55
C GLN A 567 -8.81 -6.63 14.04
N ALA A 568 -9.09 -6.70 15.35
CA ALA A 568 -10.11 -5.88 15.97
C ALA A 568 -9.65 -4.43 16.12
N ASP A 569 -10.43 -3.47 15.63
CA ASP A 569 -10.18 -2.04 15.80
C ASP A 569 -11.48 -1.24 15.99
N ALA A 570 -11.33 0.03 16.37
CA ALA A 570 -12.40 0.99 16.54
C ALA A 570 -11.95 2.44 16.29
N PHE A 571 -12.90 3.24 15.86
CA PHE A 571 -12.78 4.70 15.80
C PHE A 571 -14.06 5.40 16.27
N GLU A 572 -13.89 6.66 16.65
CA GLU A 572 -14.93 7.61 17.02
C GLU A 572 -14.85 8.80 16.07
N LEU A 573 -15.98 9.21 15.50
CA LEU A 573 -16.15 10.49 14.81
C LEU A 573 -16.68 11.51 15.81
N ASN A 574 -15.93 12.58 16.02
CA ASN A 574 -16.29 13.68 16.90
C ASN A 574 -16.43 14.98 16.12
N ASP A 575 -17.29 15.88 16.59
CA ASP A 575 -17.41 17.22 16.03
C ASP A 575 -16.15 18.08 16.28
N ALA A 576 -16.14 19.30 15.74
CA ALA A 576 -15.02 20.23 15.89
C ALA A 576 -14.79 20.71 17.35
N GLN A 577 -15.75 20.47 18.26
CA GLN A 577 -15.64 20.78 19.69
C GLN A 577 -15.11 19.56 20.50
N GLY A 578 -15.07 18.39 19.87
CA GLY A 578 -14.64 17.13 20.47
C GLY A 578 -15.78 16.34 21.12
N ASP A 579 -17.04 16.66 20.83
CA ASP A 579 -18.20 15.87 21.26
C ASP A 579 -18.43 14.69 20.30
N LEU A 580 -18.68 13.50 20.86
CA LEU A 580 -18.88 12.26 20.09
C LEU A 580 -20.18 12.30 19.27
N ILE A 581 -20.06 12.02 17.97
CA ILE A 581 -21.18 11.88 17.03
C ILE A 581 -21.54 10.41 16.87
N ILE A 582 -20.62 9.60 16.33
CA ILE A 582 -20.80 8.18 16.03
C ILE A 582 -19.48 7.43 16.21
N TRP A 583 -19.55 6.11 16.38
CA TRP A 583 -18.37 5.24 16.50
C TRP A 583 -18.61 3.91 15.78
N ALA A 584 -17.52 3.24 15.42
CA ALA A 584 -17.52 1.88 14.90
C ALA A 584 -16.49 1.00 15.63
N TYR A 585 -16.78 -0.29 15.67
CA TYR A 585 -15.89 -1.34 16.19
C TYR A 585 -16.15 -2.62 15.45
N TRP A 586 -15.11 -3.26 14.95
CA TRP A 586 -15.16 -4.57 14.33
C TRP A 586 -14.14 -5.51 14.98
N THR A 587 -14.31 -6.82 14.74
CA THR A 587 -13.43 -7.85 15.31
C THR A 587 -12.36 -8.35 14.35
N GLN A 588 -12.62 -8.23 13.05
CA GLN A 588 -11.74 -8.64 11.96
C GLN A 588 -12.14 -7.87 10.69
N SER A 589 -11.17 -7.59 9.84
CA SER A 589 -11.33 -7.14 8.45
C SER A 589 -10.74 -8.21 7.52
N SER A 590 -10.91 -8.05 6.21
CA SER A 590 -10.27 -8.93 5.24
C SER A 590 -9.66 -8.07 4.15
N GLU A 591 -8.38 -8.29 3.86
CA GLU A 591 -7.64 -7.58 2.83
C GLU A 591 -8.43 -7.52 1.52
N GLY A 592 -8.67 -6.30 1.04
CA GLY A 592 -9.41 -6.06 -0.19
C GLY A 592 -10.94 -6.04 -0.06
N GLU A 593 -11.50 -6.21 1.14
CA GLU A 593 -12.94 -6.21 1.39
C GLU A 593 -13.33 -5.09 2.37
N SER A 594 -14.42 -4.37 2.08
CA SER A 594 -15.01 -3.41 3.04
C SER A 594 -15.99 -4.10 3.99
N LEU A 595 -16.31 -3.43 5.08
CA LEU A 595 -17.28 -3.83 6.10
C LEU A 595 -18.53 -2.95 6.03
N GLU A 596 -19.69 -3.57 6.26
CA GLU A 596 -20.96 -2.89 6.48
C GLU A 596 -21.66 -3.33 7.77
N ARG A 597 -22.60 -2.50 8.20
CA ARG A 597 -23.39 -2.76 9.41
C ARG A 597 -24.52 -3.76 9.13
N SER A 598 -24.46 -4.94 9.75
CA SER A 598 -25.54 -5.95 9.76
C SER A 598 -26.04 -6.20 11.18
N GLY A 599 -27.17 -5.57 11.54
CA GLY A 599 -27.69 -5.58 12.90
C GLY A 599 -26.69 -4.95 13.89
N ASP A 600 -26.25 -5.74 14.88
CA ASP A 600 -25.25 -5.31 15.87
C ASP A 600 -23.80 -5.66 15.46
N ALA A 601 -23.57 -6.31 14.32
CA ALA A 601 -22.25 -6.72 13.83
C ALA A 601 -21.78 -5.89 12.61
N TRP A 602 -20.46 -5.87 12.39
CA TRP A 602 -19.86 -5.45 11.13
C TRP A 602 -19.49 -6.71 10.35
N VAL A 603 -19.93 -6.81 9.11
CA VAL A 603 -19.73 -7.97 8.22
C VAL A 603 -19.18 -7.49 6.90
N ASN A 604 -18.51 -8.37 6.15
CA ASN A 604 -17.94 -7.99 4.87
C ASN A 604 -19.05 -7.61 3.89
N THR A 605 -18.82 -6.55 3.12
CA THR A 605 -19.73 -6.13 2.05
C THR A 605 -19.70 -7.13 0.90
N LEU A 606 -20.66 -6.97 -0.01
CA LEU A 606 -20.59 -7.63 -1.31
C LEU A 606 -19.35 -7.19 -2.10
N TRP A 607 -19.15 -5.87 -2.23
CA TRP A 607 -17.99 -5.21 -2.81
C TRP A 607 -17.93 -3.76 -2.30
N PRO A 608 -16.76 -3.10 -2.33
CA PRO A 608 -16.65 -1.70 -1.95
C PRO A 608 -17.50 -0.75 -2.79
N THR A 609 -18.27 0.14 -2.16
CA THR A 609 -19.20 1.09 -2.84
C THR A 609 -18.93 2.56 -2.51
N PRO A 610 -17.69 3.05 -2.66
CA PRO A 610 -17.35 4.40 -2.23
C PRO A 610 -18.16 5.51 -2.92
N GLY A 611 -18.70 6.41 -2.10
CA GLY A 611 -19.52 7.55 -2.51
C GLY A 611 -20.96 7.17 -2.87
N ALA A 612 -21.42 5.96 -2.49
CA ALA A 612 -22.72 5.45 -2.88
C ALA A 612 -23.30 4.50 -1.82
N SER A 613 -24.60 4.23 -1.89
CA SER A 613 -25.22 3.25 -1.01
C SER A 613 -24.62 1.84 -1.19
N ASN A 614 -24.36 1.16 -0.07
CA ASN A 614 -23.94 -0.25 -0.04
C ASN A 614 -24.73 -1.14 -0.98
N ALA A 615 -24.02 -2.08 -1.58
CA ALA A 615 -24.62 -3.13 -2.39
C ALA A 615 -25.55 -4.02 -1.54
N ILE A 616 -26.71 -4.37 -2.09
CA ILE A 616 -27.71 -5.19 -1.38
C ILE A 616 -27.48 -6.66 -1.66
N TRP A 617 -27.33 -7.47 -0.61
CA TRP A 617 -27.27 -8.94 -0.69
C TRP A 617 -28.48 -9.52 -1.43
N PRO A 618 -28.29 -10.38 -2.47
CA PRO A 618 -29.37 -10.82 -3.37
C PRO A 618 -30.57 -11.53 -2.71
N ASP A 619 -30.37 -12.17 -1.55
CA ASP A 619 -31.42 -12.88 -0.80
C ASP A 619 -31.04 -13.10 0.68
N GLN A 620 -31.52 -12.23 1.59
CA GLN A 620 -31.35 -12.39 3.05
C GLN A 620 -32.47 -13.21 3.71
N SER A 621 -33.19 -14.06 2.97
CA SER A 621 -34.23 -14.89 3.58
C SER A 621 -33.61 -15.96 4.49
N ALA A 622 -34.24 -16.19 5.64
CA ALA A 622 -33.81 -17.22 6.59
C ALA A 622 -33.85 -18.65 6.00
N ASP A 623 -34.49 -18.85 4.84
CA ASP A 623 -34.58 -20.13 4.15
C ASP A 623 -33.30 -20.48 3.36
N ASN A 624 -32.38 -19.52 3.17
CA ASN A 624 -31.09 -19.68 2.46
C ASN A 624 -29.86 -19.51 3.38
N LEU A 625 -30.09 -19.44 4.70
CA LEU A 625 -29.06 -19.37 5.73
C LEU A 625 -28.81 -20.78 6.28
N TYR A 626 -27.88 -21.49 5.67
CA TYR A 626 -27.44 -22.84 6.06
C TYR A 626 -26.19 -22.75 6.94
N ASP A 627 -26.10 -23.61 7.96
CA ASP A 627 -25.02 -23.59 8.94
C ASP A 627 -24.01 -24.74 8.69
N ASN A 628 -24.38 -25.77 7.93
CA ASN A 628 -23.57 -26.96 7.67
C ASN A 628 -23.19 -27.12 6.20
N ILE A 629 -22.67 -26.04 5.60
CA ILE A 629 -22.09 -26.01 4.26
C ILE A 629 -20.59 -25.82 4.41
N ALA A 630 -19.79 -26.68 3.78
CA ALA A 630 -18.34 -26.68 3.91
C ALA A 630 -17.67 -27.09 2.59
N PHE A 631 -16.38 -26.79 2.43
CA PHE A 631 -15.57 -27.28 1.33
C PHE A 631 -15.27 -28.78 1.49
N ASN A 632 -15.44 -29.55 0.41
CA ASN A 632 -15.08 -30.98 0.31
C ASN A 632 -13.72 -31.17 -0.40
N GLU A 633 -13.56 -30.53 -1.55
CA GLU A 633 -12.32 -30.56 -2.33
C GLU A 633 -11.99 -29.15 -2.84
N VAL A 634 -10.73 -28.75 -2.76
CA VAL A 634 -10.24 -27.48 -3.31
C VAL A 634 -8.87 -27.75 -3.94
N GLY A 635 -8.66 -27.34 -5.19
CA GLY A 635 -7.38 -27.56 -5.86
C GLY A 635 -7.44 -27.43 -7.38
N THR A 636 -6.41 -27.94 -8.06
CA THR A 636 -6.30 -27.90 -9.53
C THR A 636 -6.25 -29.31 -10.11
N ASP A 637 -7.21 -29.68 -10.95
CA ASP A 637 -7.32 -31.03 -11.51
C ASP A 637 -6.21 -31.36 -12.54
N GLU A 638 -6.16 -32.62 -13.01
CA GLU A 638 -5.18 -33.08 -14.01
C GLU A 638 -5.25 -32.33 -15.35
N SER A 639 -6.36 -31.66 -15.64
CA SER A 639 -6.54 -30.86 -16.84
C SER A 639 -6.00 -29.43 -16.69
N GLY A 640 -5.60 -29.04 -15.48
CA GLY A 640 -5.20 -27.68 -15.12
C GLY A 640 -6.36 -26.77 -14.74
N THR A 641 -7.56 -27.32 -14.51
CA THR A 641 -8.73 -26.55 -14.09
C THR A 641 -8.77 -26.49 -12.57
N SER A 642 -8.72 -25.28 -12.02
CA SER A 642 -8.92 -25.08 -10.59
C SER A 642 -10.40 -25.13 -10.24
N PHE A 643 -10.73 -25.61 -9.05
CA PHE A 643 -12.12 -25.80 -8.65
C PHE A 643 -12.29 -25.76 -7.13
N VAL A 644 -13.55 -25.59 -6.73
CA VAL A 644 -14.05 -25.87 -5.38
C VAL A 644 -15.22 -26.83 -5.47
N GLU A 645 -15.22 -27.83 -4.61
CA GLU A 645 -16.33 -28.73 -4.38
C GLU A 645 -16.89 -28.49 -2.98
N ILE A 646 -18.20 -28.28 -2.89
CA ILE A 646 -18.90 -27.92 -1.68
C ILE A 646 -19.76 -29.09 -1.23
N TYR A 647 -19.68 -29.46 0.03
CA TYR A 647 -20.54 -30.45 0.66
C TYR A 647 -21.73 -29.80 1.36
N ASN A 648 -22.92 -30.36 1.11
CA ASN A 648 -24.11 -30.01 1.87
C ASN A 648 -24.35 -31.02 3.00
N GLY A 649 -23.94 -30.66 4.21
CA GLY A 649 -24.16 -31.46 5.42
C GLY A 649 -25.54 -31.28 6.05
N GLU A 650 -26.42 -30.47 5.46
CA GLU A 650 -27.79 -30.30 5.97
C GLU A 650 -28.65 -31.55 5.71
N ASP A 651 -29.65 -31.79 6.57
CA ASP A 651 -30.66 -32.84 6.40
C ASP A 651 -31.66 -32.54 5.26
N ALA A 652 -31.48 -31.43 4.54
CA ALA A 652 -32.31 -30.97 3.44
C ALA A 652 -31.46 -30.43 2.28
N SER A 653 -32.08 -30.24 1.11
CA SER A 653 -31.42 -29.58 -0.01
C SER A 653 -31.15 -28.10 0.30
N ALA A 654 -29.95 -27.62 -0.03
CA ALA A 654 -29.53 -26.23 0.15
C ALA A 654 -29.49 -25.49 -1.20
N ASP A 655 -30.06 -24.28 -1.27
CA ASP A 655 -29.91 -23.36 -2.40
C ASP A 655 -28.85 -22.29 -2.08
N LEU A 656 -27.66 -22.40 -2.66
CA LEU A 656 -26.57 -21.46 -2.39
C LEU A 656 -26.63 -20.21 -3.29
N THR A 657 -27.76 -19.93 -3.94
CA THR A 657 -27.90 -18.71 -4.76
C THR A 657 -27.58 -17.46 -3.93
N GLY A 658 -26.63 -16.66 -4.40
CA GLY A 658 -26.22 -15.41 -3.76
C GLY A 658 -25.13 -15.53 -2.69
N TRP A 659 -24.69 -16.75 -2.35
CA TRP A 659 -23.48 -16.95 -1.54
C TRP A 659 -22.25 -16.47 -2.32
N LYS A 660 -21.24 -15.96 -1.62
CA LYS A 660 -20.00 -15.39 -2.20
C LYS A 660 -18.84 -16.36 -2.01
N ILE A 661 -18.06 -16.60 -3.06
CA ILE A 661 -16.76 -17.27 -2.99
C ILE A 661 -15.69 -16.23 -3.28
N SER A 662 -14.67 -16.16 -2.42
CA SER A 662 -13.48 -15.34 -2.65
C SER A 662 -12.20 -16.18 -2.55
N VAL A 663 -11.22 -15.85 -3.38
CA VAL A 663 -9.91 -16.50 -3.45
C VAL A 663 -8.87 -15.40 -3.26
N HIS A 664 -7.96 -15.60 -2.31
CA HIS A 664 -6.86 -14.70 -1.99
C HIS A 664 -5.55 -15.45 -2.26
N SER A 665 -4.50 -14.78 -2.71
CA SER A 665 -3.14 -15.31 -2.77
C SER A 665 -2.47 -15.14 -1.41
N GLY A 666 -1.75 -16.14 -0.92
CA GLY A 666 -1.09 -16.14 0.37
C GLY A 666 -1.97 -16.68 1.50
N ASP A 667 -1.35 -16.78 2.67
CA ASP A 667 -1.99 -17.19 3.93
C ASP A 667 -2.69 -15.98 4.58
N CYS A 668 -4.03 -16.04 4.64
CA CYS A 668 -4.83 -14.95 5.20
C CYS A 668 -4.76 -14.77 6.72
N GLN A 669 -3.88 -15.52 7.40
CA GLN A 669 -3.57 -15.23 8.81
C GLN A 669 -2.65 -14.02 8.98
N ASP A 670 -1.81 -13.71 8.00
CA ASP A 670 -0.79 -12.66 8.11
C ASP A 670 -0.67 -11.72 6.88
N THR A 671 -0.81 -12.24 5.64
CA THR A 671 -0.72 -11.43 4.39
C THR A 671 -1.45 -12.12 3.23
N CYS A 672 -2.51 -11.54 2.61
CA CYS A 672 -3.15 -12.17 1.45
C CYS A 672 -3.92 -11.24 0.47
N SER A 673 -3.52 -11.17 -0.80
CA SER A 673 -4.22 -10.33 -1.79
C SER A 673 -5.39 -11.04 -2.50
N LEU A 674 -6.55 -10.39 -2.68
CA LEU A 674 -7.72 -10.97 -3.39
C LEU A 674 -7.42 -11.21 -4.89
N LEU A 675 -7.48 -12.47 -5.32
CA LEU A 675 -7.32 -12.90 -6.71
C LEU A 675 -8.65 -12.98 -7.47
N PHE A 676 -9.70 -13.43 -6.80
CA PHE A 676 -10.99 -13.71 -7.42
C PHE A 676 -12.13 -13.58 -6.42
N GLN A 677 -13.27 -13.09 -6.88
CA GLN A 677 -14.51 -13.17 -6.14
C GLN A 677 -15.70 -13.33 -7.09
N GLU A 678 -16.61 -14.24 -6.77
CA GLU A 678 -17.85 -14.41 -7.52
C GLU A 678 -19.01 -14.88 -6.63
N TYR A 679 -20.23 -14.47 -7.00
CA TYR A 679 -21.47 -14.98 -6.43
C TYR A 679 -21.94 -16.24 -7.13
N ILE A 680 -22.38 -17.21 -6.34
CA ILE A 680 -23.04 -18.41 -6.85
C ILE A 680 -24.37 -18.00 -7.48
N LYS A 681 -24.39 -18.00 -8.82
CA LYS A 681 -25.60 -17.78 -9.62
C LYS A 681 -26.27 -19.12 -9.91
N LYS A 682 -27.56 -19.07 -10.21
CA LYS A 682 -28.30 -20.24 -10.69
C LYS A 682 -27.66 -20.80 -11.97
N GLY A 683 -27.16 -22.04 -11.89
CA GLY A 683 -26.55 -22.74 -13.03
C GLY A 683 -25.02 -22.85 -12.98
N VAL A 684 -24.38 -22.33 -11.93
CA VAL A 684 -22.92 -22.36 -11.76
C VAL A 684 -22.45 -23.66 -11.13
N MET A 685 -23.22 -24.26 -10.21
CA MET A 685 -22.88 -25.54 -9.57
C MET A 685 -23.33 -26.75 -10.40
N ASN A 686 -22.48 -27.78 -10.49
CA ASN A 686 -22.70 -29.01 -11.25
C ASN A 686 -23.15 -28.74 -12.71
N HIS A 687 -22.67 -27.63 -13.27
CA HIS A 687 -23.01 -27.09 -14.60
C HIS A 687 -24.51 -26.84 -14.88
N THR A 688 -25.41 -26.85 -13.88
CA THR A 688 -26.87 -26.71 -14.12
C THR A 688 -27.73 -26.18 -12.97
N SER A 689 -27.24 -26.11 -11.71
CA SER A 689 -28.06 -25.68 -10.57
C SER A 689 -27.31 -24.74 -9.61
N SER A 690 -28.02 -24.26 -8.59
CA SER A 690 -27.49 -23.68 -7.35
C SER A 690 -27.87 -24.56 -6.14
N PHE A 691 -28.45 -25.74 -6.41
CA PHE A 691 -29.01 -26.63 -5.41
C PHE A 691 -28.08 -27.81 -5.21
N ILE A 692 -27.77 -28.10 -3.95
CA ILE A 692 -27.08 -29.31 -3.53
C ILE A 692 -28.09 -30.15 -2.73
N SER A 693 -28.23 -31.43 -3.05
CA SER A 693 -29.10 -32.33 -2.28
C SER A 693 -28.55 -32.51 -0.86
N SER A 694 -29.39 -32.95 0.08
CA SER A 694 -28.90 -33.32 1.41
C SER A 694 -27.83 -34.41 1.28
N MET A 695 -26.70 -34.23 1.98
CA MET A 695 -25.56 -35.15 1.99
C MET A 695 -24.97 -35.41 0.59
N ASP A 696 -24.93 -34.36 -0.25
CA ASP A 696 -24.48 -34.40 -1.65
C ASP A 696 -23.48 -33.27 -1.91
N PHE A 697 -22.87 -33.27 -3.10
CA PHE A 697 -21.76 -32.38 -3.45
C PHE A 697 -22.09 -31.44 -4.63
N GLY A 698 -21.52 -30.24 -4.60
CA GLY A 698 -21.64 -29.22 -5.64
C GLY A 698 -20.28 -28.75 -6.14
N PHE A 699 -20.02 -28.90 -7.43
CA PHE A 699 -18.76 -28.51 -8.07
C PHE A 699 -18.84 -27.13 -8.74
N ILE A 700 -17.81 -26.29 -8.54
CA ILE A 700 -17.64 -24.98 -9.18
C ILE A 700 -16.22 -24.87 -9.76
N PRO A 701 -16.06 -24.68 -11.08
CA PRO A 701 -14.76 -24.38 -11.67
C PRO A 701 -14.36 -22.93 -11.38
N LEU A 702 -13.06 -22.70 -11.22
CA LEU A 702 -12.43 -21.41 -11.01
C LEU A 702 -11.47 -21.12 -12.18
N ASP A 703 -11.39 -19.86 -12.57
CA ASP A 703 -10.57 -19.41 -13.71
C ASP A 703 -9.12 -19.05 -13.30
N HIS A 704 -8.68 -19.42 -12.09
CA HIS A 704 -7.40 -19.03 -11.50
C HIS A 704 -6.72 -20.21 -10.81
N LEU A 705 -5.39 -20.30 -10.93
CA LEU A 705 -4.59 -21.28 -10.21
C LEU A 705 -4.63 -21.02 -8.70
N LEU A 706 -4.68 -22.09 -7.91
CA LEU A 706 -4.76 -22.03 -6.44
C LEU A 706 -3.40 -22.37 -5.79
N ASP A 707 -2.32 -21.83 -6.36
CA ASP A 707 -0.97 -21.98 -5.82
C ASP A 707 -0.73 -20.88 -4.78
N ASP A 708 -0.43 -21.25 -3.54
CA ASP A 708 -0.33 -20.32 -2.41
C ASP A 708 -1.58 -19.43 -2.31
N ALA A 709 -2.73 -20.03 -1.97
CA ALA A 709 -4.02 -19.34 -2.01
C ALA A 709 -4.98 -19.74 -0.89
N THR A 710 -5.72 -18.77 -0.35
CA THR A 710 -6.83 -18.94 0.60
C THR A 710 -8.18 -18.77 -0.07
N VAL A 711 -9.03 -19.79 -0.03
CA VAL A 711 -10.39 -19.79 -0.55
C VAL A 711 -11.40 -19.68 0.60
N LYS A 712 -12.30 -18.71 0.52
CA LYS A 712 -13.37 -18.43 1.50
C LYS A 712 -14.74 -18.55 0.86
N ILE A 713 -15.74 -18.98 1.63
CA ILE A 713 -17.15 -18.93 1.23
C ILE A 713 -17.98 -18.20 2.30
N HIS A 714 -18.76 -17.21 1.87
CA HIS A 714 -19.63 -16.40 2.71
C HIS A 714 -21.10 -16.62 2.36
N ARG A 715 -21.93 -16.59 3.39
CA ARG A 715 -23.40 -16.63 3.32
C ARG A 715 -23.98 -15.32 2.78
N THR A 716 -25.28 -15.32 2.50
CA THR A 716 -26.00 -14.13 2.04
C THR A 716 -26.21 -13.05 3.11
N ASP A 717 -25.87 -13.32 4.36
CA ASP A 717 -25.83 -12.35 5.46
C ASP A 717 -24.42 -11.80 5.73
N GLY A 718 -23.45 -12.13 4.87
CA GLY A 718 -22.05 -11.69 4.98
C GLY A 718 -21.19 -12.49 5.96
N LEU A 719 -21.76 -13.46 6.68
CA LEU A 719 -20.99 -14.30 7.59
C LEU A 719 -20.18 -15.37 6.84
N LEU A 720 -18.93 -15.59 7.26
CA LEU A 720 -18.08 -16.66 6.75
C LEU A 720 -18.68 -18.04 7.11
N ALA A 721 -18.83 -18.90 6.12
CA ALA A 721 -19.26 -20.29 6.30
C ALA A 721 -18.07 -21.26 6.41
N ASP A 722 -17.06 -21.13 5.53
CA ASP A 722 -15.87 -21.98 5.56
C ASP A 722 -14.66 -21.32 4.86
N GLU A 723 -13.45 -21.80 5.17
CA GLU A 723 -12.16 -21.29 4.65
C GLU A 723 -11.13 -22.42 4.48
N VAL A 724 -10.35 -22.37 3.39
CA VAL A 724 -9.27 -23.33 3.08
C VAL A 724 -8.04 -22.60 2.53
N TYR A 725 -6.87 -22.85 3.10
CA TYR A 725 -5.58 -22.42 2.56
C TYR A 725 -4.84 -23.55 1.83
N LEU A 726 -4.27 -23.24 0.66
CA LEU A 726 -3.53 -24.14 -0.21
C LEU A 726 -2.11 -23.62 -0.42
N SER A 727 -1.11 -24.31 0.13
CA SER A 727 0.31 -23.96 -0.04
C SER A 727 0.85 -24.29 -1.44
N SER A 728 0.13 -25.09 -2.22
CA SER A 728 0.44 -25.34 -3.63
C SER A 728 -0.82 -25.64 -4.44
N SER A 729 -0.73 -25.58 -5.78
CA SER A 729 -1.85 -25.95 -6.68
C SER A 729 -2.29 -27.42 -6.59
N SER A 730 -1.69 -28.21 -5.69
CA SER A 730 -1.96 -29.62 -5.48
C SER A 730 -3.42 -29.87 -5.11
N LEU A 731 -3.99 -30.92 -5.70
CA LEU A 731 -5.32 -31.43 -5.38
C LEU A 731 -5.44 -31.76 -3.89
N THR A 732 -6.54 -31.37 -3.25
CA THR A 732 -6.82 -31.73 -1.86
C THR A 732 -8.20 -32.36 -1.69
N PHE A 733 -8.36 -33.28 -0.75
CA PHE A 733 -9.67 -33.85 -0.38
C PHE A 733 -9.89 -33.84 1.14
N THR A 734 -11.12 -33.61 1.59
CA THR A 734 -11.51 -33.81 2.98
C THR A 734 -11.68 -35.28 3.32
N SER A 735 -11.00 -35.70 4.39
CA SER A 735 -11.28 -36.95 5.10
C SER A 735 -11.78 -36.63 6.52
N GLU A 736 -12.14 -37.65 7.32
CA GLU A 736 -12.36 -37.47 8.77
C GLU A 736 -11.16 -36.84 9.51
N MET A 737 -10.01 -36.70 8.85
CA MET A 737 -8.78 -36.10 9.37
C MET A 737 -8.50 -34.68 8.82
N GLY A 738 -9.46 -34.03 8.14
CA GLY A 738 -9.32 -32.73 7.49
C GLY A 738 -8.87 -32.83 6.03
N ILE A 739 -8.52 -31.69 5.43
CA ILE A 739 -8.06 -31.59 4.04
C ILE A 739 -6.62 -32.13 3.92
N LEU A 740 -6.39 -33.06 2.98
CA LEU A 740 -5.09 -33.69 2.72
C LEU A 740 -4.70 -33.46 1.25
N PRO A 741 -3.44 -33.08 0.95
CA PRO A 741 -2.97 -33.04 -0.43
C PRO A 741 -2.84 -34.46 -1.00
N SER A 742 -3.20 -34.61 -2.27
CA SER A 742 -3.56 -35.89 -2.86
C SER A 742 -3.21 -35.95 -4.34
N GLN A 743 -2.74 -37.11 -4.78
CA GLN A 743 -2.71 -37.47 -6.21
C GLN A 743 -4.02 -38.12 -6.69
N LEU A 744 -5.03 -38.21 -5.83
CA LEU A 744 -6.26 -38.98 -6.02
C LEU A 744 -7.51 -38.15 -5.72
N ALA A 745 -7.51 -36.82 -5.94
CA ALA A 745 -8.77 -36.08 -5.83
C ALA A 745 -9.81 -36.64 -6.80
N THR A 746 -11.06 -36.57 -6.37
CA THR A 746 -12.22 -37.14 -7.04
C THR A 746 -13.17 -36.03 -7.45
N PRO A 747 -12.74 -35.08 -8.30
CA PRO A 747 -13.61 -33.96 -8.66
C PRO A 747 -14.91 -34.51 -9.24
N ASN A 748 -16.03 -34.13 -8.63
CA ASN A 748 -17.37 -34.54 -9.04
C ASN A 748 -17.60 -36.08 -8.93
N ALA A 749 -17.00 -36.73 -7.93
CA ALA A 749 -17.15 -38.15 -7.60
C ALA A 749 -17.05 -38.43 -6.08
N ASP A 750 -17.34 -39.66 -5.66
CA ASP A 750 -17.24 -40.06 -4.25
C ASP A 750 -15.77 -40.02 -3.77
N ASN A 751 -15.54 -39.49 -2.57
CA ASN A 751 -14.22 -39.41 -1.92
C ASN A 751 -13.52 -40.78 -1.81
N VAL A 752 -12.18 -40.74 -1.77
CA VAL A 752 -11.35 -41.94 -1.58
C VAL A 752 -11.56 -42.55 -0.19
N GLU A 753 -11.84 -43.85 -0.14
CA GLU A 753 -12.05 -44.61 1.09
C GLU A 753 -10.78 -45.36 1.52
N THR A 754 -10.66 -45.72 2.80
CA THR A 754 -9.53 -46.54 3.30
C THR A 754 -9.35 -47.86 2.53
N SER A 755 -10.43 -48.37 1.93
CA SER A 755 -10.40 -49.58 1.11
C SER A 755 -9.68 -49.40 -0.23
N ASP A 756 -9.43 -48.17 -0.68
CA ASP A 756 -8.75 -47.85 -1.94
C ASP A 756 -7.22 -47.91 -1.84
N PHE A 757 -6.70 -47.92 -0.61
CA PHE A 757 -5.27 -48.09 -0.33
C PHE A 757 -4.89 -49.56 -0.10
N ALA A 758 -3.59 -49.85 -0.16
CA ALA A 758 -3.02 -51.12 0.26
C ALA A 758 -3.17 -51.30 1.77
N SER A 759 -3.30 -52.54 2.22
CA SER A 759 -3.33 -52.86 3.65
C SER A 759 -1.94 -52.65 4.24
N PRO A 760 -1.80 -52.28 5.53
CA PRO A 760 -0.49 -52.28 6.18
C PRO A 760 0.24 -53.64 6.13
N ASN A 761 -0.47 -54.76 5.95
CA ASN A 761 0.13 -56.08 5.72
C ASN A 761 0.85 -56.21 4.37
N ASP A 762 0.57 -55.32 3.43
CA ASP A 762 1.24 -55.30 2.13
C ASP A 762 2.63 -54.64 2.22
N LEU A 763 2.96 -53.99 3.35
CA LEU A 763 4.22 -53.29 3.59
C LEU A 763 5.22 -54.20 4.30
N LEU A 764 6.34 -54.50 3.65
CA LEU A 764 7.38 -55.39 4.18
C LEU A 764 8.76 -54.72 4.16
N PHE A 765 9.56 -54.92 5.21
CA PHE A 765 11.00 -54.68 5.17
C PHE A 765 11.66 -55.62 4.15
N SER A 766 12.25 -55.05 3.12
CA SER A 766 12.96 -55.81 2.08
C SER A 766 14.48 -55.78 2.26
N HIS A 767 15.00 -54.67 2.79
CA HIS A 767 16.44 -54.46 3.02
C HIS A 767 16.68 -53.84 4.38
N LEU A 768 17.79 -54.24 4.98
CA LEU A 768 18.29 -53.70 6.23
C LEU A 768 19.82 -53.70 6.20
N SER A 769 20.43 -52.52 6.29
CA SER A 769 21.86 -52.35 6.39
C SER A 769 22.30 -52.17 7.85
N THR A 770 23.51 -52.62 8.20
CA THR A 770 24.11 -52.43 9.53
C THR A 770 24.42 -50.96 9.88
N ASN A 771 24.23 -50.03 8.94
CA ASN A 771 24.45 -48.60 9.12
C ASN A 771 23.17 -47.75 9.19
N GLY A 772 22.00 -48.35 9.29
CA GLY A 772 20.76 -47.58 9.41
C GLY A 772 19.90 -47.48 8.16
N GLN A 773 20.38 -47.87 6.97
CA GLN A 773 19.55 -47.82 5.76
C GLN A 773 18.56 -48.98 5.73
N ILE A 774 17.28 -48.67 5.54
CA ILE A 774 16.20 -49.65 5.42
C ILE A 774 15.34 -49.38 4.19
N THR A 775 14.74 -50.43 3.66
CA THR A 775 13.81 -50.33 2.53
C THR A 775 12.49 -51.02 2.87
N ILE A 776 11.40 -50.28 2.77
CA ILE A 776 10.03 -50.78 2.90
C ILE A 776 9.46 -50.99 1.50
N LYS A 777 8.92 -52.18 1.23
CA LYS A 777 8.31 -52.55 -0.04
C LYS A 777 6.80 -52.59 0.10
N ASN A 778 6.08 -51.89 -0.78
CA ASN A 778 4.66 -52.13 -0.98
C ASN A 778 4.48 -53.32 -1.94
N THR A 779 4.09 -54.47 -1.39
CA THR A 779 3.82 -55.71 -2.15
C THR A 779 2.38 -55.81 -2.64
N GLY A 780 1.53 -54.85 -2.28
CA GLY A 780 0.15 -54.74 -2.71
C GLY A 780 0.00 -54.22 -4.14
N ASN A 781 -1.19 -54.37 -4.69
CA ASN A 781 -1.55 -53.86 -6.02
C ASN A 781 -2.21 -52.47 -5.99
N LYS A 782 -2.20 -51.83 -4.82
CA LYS A 782 -2.78 -50.49 -4.55
C LYS A 782 -1.71 -49.58 -3.96
N LEU A 783 -1.95 -48.26 -4.03
CA LEU A 783 -1.13 -47.26 -3.36
C LEU A 783 -1.16 -47.48 -1.84
N ALA A 784 -0.02 -47.45 -1.15
CA ALA A 784 0.00 -47.50 0.31
C ALA A 784 0.12 -46.10 0.88
N PHE A 785 -0.81 -45.70 1.75
CA PHE A 785 -0.74 -44.45 2.50
C PHE A 785 0.13 -44.63 3.75
N THR A 786 1.11 -43.74 3.95
CA THR A 786 2.14 -43.90 4.99
C THR A 786 1.76 -43.27 6.33
N TRP A 787 0.63 -42.59 6.47
CA TRP A 787 0.18 -42.05 7.76
C TRP A 787 -1.04 -42.85 8.28
N PRO A 788 -1.05 -43.39 9.52
CA PRO A 788 -0.08 -43.24 10.61
C PRO A 788 0.88 -44.42 10.78
N LEU A 789 1.73 -44.65 9.79
CA LEU A 789 2.83 -45.59 9.91
C LEU A 789 3.92 -45.05 10.85
N GLN A 790 4.43 -45.95 11.68
CA GLN A 790 5.58 -45.74 12.54
C GLN A 790 6.60 -46.84 12.31
N ILE A 791 7.86 -46.46 12.19
CA ILE A 791 8.98 -47.41 12.25
C ILE A 791 9.58 -47.34 13.64
N ILE A 792 9.55 -48.48 14.33
CA ILE A 792 10.13 -48.60 15.67
C ILE A 792 11.39 -49.43 15.60
N TYR A 793 12.52 -48.79 15.88
CA TYR A 793 13.80 -49.46 16.13
C TYR A 793 13.94 -49.72 17.64
N ALA A 794 14.40 -50.92 18.01
CA ALA A 794 14.85 -51.20 19.36
C ALA A 794 16.17 -51.97 19.36
N ASP A 795 17.13 -51.49 20.15
CA ASP A 795 18.47 -52.07 20.21
C ASP A 795 18.55 -53.31 21.14
N GLN A 796 19.75 -53.86 21.31
CA GLN A 796 19.97 -55.03 22.18
C GLN A 796 19.77 -54.74 23.69
N THR A 797 19.81 -53.48 24.11
CA THR A 797 19.57 -53.05 25.50
C THR A 797 18.11 -52.70 25.77
N GLY A 798 17.30 -52.58 24.71
CA GLY A 798 15.89 -52.22 24.76
C GLY A 798 15.63 -50.73 24.65
N ASP A 799 16.63 -49.92 24.27
CA ASP A 799 16.42 -48.52 23.93
C ASP A 799 15.64 -48.42 22.61
N ILE A 800 14.67 -47.51 22.55
CA ILE A 800 13.67 -47.43 21.47
C ILE A 800 13.78 -46.08 20.76
N SER A 801 13.86 -46.13 19.43
CA SER A 801 13.72 -44.98 18.54
C SER A 801 12.47 -45.16 17.69
N THR A 802 11.63 -44.13 17.62
CA THR A 802 10.39 -44.13 16.81
C THR A 802 10.49 -43.08 15.71
N TYR A 803 10.25 -43.50 14.48
CA TYR A 803 10.15 -42.66 13.31
C TYR A 803 8.69 -42.63 12.89
N SER A 804 8.03 -41.49 13.09
CA SER A 804 6.63 -41.29 12.72
C SER A 804 6.53 -40.58 11.39
N PHE A 805 5.66 -41.07 10.52
CA PHE A 805 5.17 -40.30 9.38
C PHE A 805 3.97 -39.51 9.90
N ASP A 806 4.08 -38.19 10.00
CA ASP A 806 2.99 -37.31 10.46
C ASP A 806 2.80 -36.10 9.54
N LYS A 807 1.70 -35.38 9.78
CA LYS A 807 1.23 -34.22 9.01
C LYS A 807 2.22 -33.05 8.95
N THR A 808 3.25 -33.03 9.82
CA THR A 808 4.19 -31.92 9.95
C THR A 808 5.53 -32.17 9.25
N GLN A 809 5.73 -33.36 8.66
CA GLN A 809 6.93 -33.71 7.90
C GLN A 809 6.68 -33.66 6.38
N SER A 810 7.73 -33.33 5.63
CA SER A 810 7.68 -32.94 4.20
C SER A 810 6.87 -33.89 3.30
N GLU A 811 6.24 -33.30 2.28
CA GLU A 811 5.31 -33.91 1.31
C GLU A 811 5.87 -35.12 0.54
N ASP A 812 7.20 -35.30 0.52
CA ASP A 812 7.92 -36.28 -0.32
C ASP A 812 7.60 -37.76 -0.04
N TYR A 813 6.96 -38.12 1.10
CA TYR A 813 6.87 -39.52 1.54
C TYR A 813 5.47 -40.01 1.98
N TRP A 814 4.39 -39.34 1.57
CA TRP A 814 3.04 -39.70 2.01
C TRP A 814 2.47 -40.97 1.38
N PHE A 815 3.03 -41.39 0.24
CA PHE A 815 2.54 -42.54 -0.50
C PHE A 815 3.68 -43.43 -1.00
N ILE A 816 3.43 -44.74 -1.03
CA ILE A 816 4.30 -45.73 -1.69
C ILE A 816 3.50 -46.37 -2.81
N GLU A 817 3.92 -46.15 -4.06
CA GLU A 817 3.27 -46.75 -5.23
C GLU A 817 3.15 -48.28 -5.12
N ALA A 818 2.15 -48.84 -5.80
CA ALA A 818 1.97 -50.28 -5.89
C ALA A 818 3.24 -50.94 -6.45
N GLN A 819 3.75 -51.98 -5.80
CA GLN A 819 5.01 -52.62 -6.19
C GLN A 819 6.24 -51.70 -6.15
N ALA A 820 6.20 -50.55 -5.49
CA ALA A 820 7.34 -49.66 -5.29
C ALA A 820 7.97 -49.84 -3.90
N SER A 821 9.10 -49.16 -3.68
CA SER A 821 9.87 -49.19 -2.46
C SER A 821 10.04 -47.78 -1.89
N LEU A 822 10.07 -47.67 -0.58
CA LEU A 822 10.47 -46.47 0.16
C LEU A 822 11.79 -46.77 0.88
N ASP A 823 12.81 -45.97 0.58
CA ASP A 823 14.11 -46.03 1.25
C ASP A 823 14.18 -44.97 2.34
N MET A 824 14.66 -45.34 3.52
CA MET A 824 14.80 -44.40 4.64
C MET A 824 15.98 -44.75 5.55
N SER A 825 16.47 -43.75 6.25
CA SER A 825 17.52 -43.88 7.26
C SER A 825 16.92 -43.93 8.66
N VAL A 826 17.28 -44.95 9.43
CA VAL A 826 16.99 -45.07 10.86
C VAL A 826 18.30 -45.13 11.64
N ASP A 827 18.30 -44.67 12.87
CA ASP A 827 19.44 -44.73 13.79
C ASP A 827 19.54 -46.15 14.35
N SER A 828 19.94 -47.10 13.48
CA SER A 828 20.08 -48.51 13.84
C SER A 828 21.55 -48.91 13.96
N ALA A 829 21.84 -49.69 15.01
CA ALA A 829 23.15 -50.29 15.26
C ALA A 829 23.27 -51.68 14.60
N GLU A 830 24.45 -52.31 14.70
CA GLU A 830 24.73 -53.66 14.18
C GLU A 830 23.74 -54.75 14.67
N HIS A 831 22.96 -54.49 15.72
CA HIS A 831 22.04 -55.43 16.35
C HIS A 831 20.74 -54.75 16.77
N GLY A 832 19.59 -55.42 16.61
CA GLY A 832 18.31 -54.88 17.09
C GLY A 832 17.09 -55.56 16.46
N ASN A 833 15.95 -54.89 16.60
CA ASN A 833 14.73 -55.18 15.84
C ASN A 833 14.13 -53.91 15.25
N LEU A 834 13.45 -54.08 14.11
CA LEU A 834 12.66 -53.06 13.44
C LEU A 834 11.24 -53.56 13.26
N ARG A 835 10.28 -52.65 13.42
CA ARG A 835 8.85 -52.94 13.36
C ARG A 835 8.13 -51.89 12.55
N ILE A 836 7.29 -52.32 11.61
CA ILE A 836 6.27 -51.48 10.99
C ILE A 836 5.04 -51.51 11.91
N VAL A 837 4.66 -50.35 12.42
CA VAL A 837 3.55 -50.19 13.37
C VAL A 837 2.54 -49.20 12.82
N VAL A 838 1.27 -49.59 12.80
CA VAL A 838 0.14 -48.70 12.49
C VAL A 838 -0.88 -48.88 13.60
N ASP A 839 -1.37 -47.80 14.20
CA ASP A 839 -2.35 -47.83 15.31
C ASP A 839 -1.96 -48.77 16.48
N ASN A 840 -0.68 -48.73 16.89
CA ASN A 840 -0.09 -49.60 17.92
C ASN A 840 -0.10 -51.11 17.60
N GLN A 841 -0.42 -51.51 16.38
CA GLN A 841 -0.34 -52.89 15.90
C GLN A 841 0.90 -53.08 15.02
N ASN A 842 1.65 -54.17 15.24
CA ASN A 842 2.79 -54.53 14.41
C ASN A 842 2.31 -55.30 13.17
N TYR A 843 2.82 -54.93 12.00
CA TYR A 843 2.47 -55.53 10.71
C TYR A 843 3.62 -56.29 10.07
N ASP A 844 4.87 -55.83 10.27
CA ASP A 844 6.06 -56.56 9.86
C ASP A 844 7.18 -56.34 10.88
N THR A 845 7.96 -57.39 11.16
CA THR A 845 9.07 -57.34 12.11
C THR A 845 10.31 -57.98 11.50
N VAL A 846 11.48 -57.39 11.75
CA VAL A 846 12.77 -58.05 11.54
C VAL A 846 13.64 -57.94 12.79
N VAL A 847 14.30 -59.04 13.18
CA VAL A 847 15.23 -59.09 14.32
C VAL A 847 16.57 -59.64 13.86
N TRP A 848 17.67 -58.92 14.10
CA TRP A 848 19.01 -59.33 13.66
C TRP A 848 20.07 -59.20 14.75
N GLY A 849 21.18 -59.93 14.59
CA GLY A 849 22.28 -59.91 15.55
C GLY A 849 21.83 -60.38 16.94
N ASN A 850 22.11 -59.59 17.97
CA ASN A 850 21.67 -59.86 19.35
C ASN A 850 20.38 -59.11 19.75
N GLY A 851 19.56 -58.71 18.77
CA GLY A 851 18.29 -58.03 19.02
C GLY A 851 17.28 -58.88 19.83
N PRO A 852 16.38 -58.26 20.62
CA PRO A 852 15.31 -58.97 21.32
C PRO A 852 14.37 -59.69 20.35
N THR A 853 14.10 -60.98 20.56
CA THR A 853 13.28 -61.82 19.65
C THR A 853 11.81 -61.97 20.07
N ASP A 854 11.44 -61.55 21.28
CA ASP A 854 10.06 -61.60 21.80
C ASP A 854 9.35 -60.26 21.54
N VAL A 855 9.24 -59.88 20.26
CA VAL A 855 8.78 -58.56 19.81
C VAL A 855 7.96 -58.66 18.53
N GLY A 856 6.92 -57.84 18.43
CA GLY A 856 6.09 -57.72 17.24
C GLY A 856 5.50 -59.04 16.74
N THR A 857 5.55 -59.24 15.43
CA THR A 857 5.15 -60.45 14.71
C THR A 857 6.25 -61.53 14.67
N TRP A 858 7.48 -61.22 15.11
CA TRP A 858 8.64 -62.11 14.95
C TRP A 858 8.52 -63.44 15.70
N SER A 859 8.95 -64.53 15.05
CA SER A 859 9.01 -65.86 15.65
C SER A 859 10.35 -66.55 15.45
N GLY A 860 10.94 -67.03 16.55
CA GLY A 860 12.17 -67.81 16.53
C GLY A 860 13.40 -67.01 16.89
N VAL A 861 14.55 -67.39 16.31
CA VAL A 861 15.85 -66.76 16.59
C VAL A 861 16.05 -65.50 15.74
N SER A 862 16.99 -64.65 16.12
CA SER A 862 17.41 -63.51 15.30
C SER A 862 18.14 -63.97 14.03
N VAL A 863 18.13 -63.10 13.01
CA VAL A 863 18.95 -63.29 11.80
C VAL A 863 20.42 -63.24 12.19
N THR A 864 21.13 -64.35 11.93
CA THR A 864 22.57 -64.47 12.21
C THR A 864 23.37 -64.00 11.00
N PRO A 865 24.45 -63.21 11.18
CA PRO A 865 25.29 -62.80 10.07
C PRO A 865 25.96 -64.02 9.39
N PRO A 866 26.19 -63.94 8.06
CA PRO A 866 26.72 -65.06 7.28
C PRO A 866 28.18 -65.43 7.56
N ALA A 867 28.98 -64.49 8.06
CA ALA A 867 30.37 -64.72 8.45
C ALA A 867 30.77 -63.77 9.59
N GLN A 868 31.80 -64.14 10.35
CA GLN A 868 32.45 -63.24 11.31
C GLN A 868 33.33 -62.25 10.54
N ASP A 869 33.33 -60.97 10.95
CA ASP A 869 34.17 -59.88 10.43
C ASP A 869 33.77 -59.30 9.05
N LEU A 870 32.49 -59.37 8.66
CA LEU A 870 31.97 -58.59 7.52
C LEU A 870 31.42 -57.25 8.01
N GLU A 871 32.09 -56.15 7.64
CA GLU A 871 31.58 -54.78 7.80
C GLU A 871 30.58 -54.44 6.68
N ASP A 872 29.68 -53.49 6.95
CA ASP A 872 28.67 -52.97 6.00
C ASP A 872 27.72 -54.04 5.43
N LEU A 873 27.22 -54.95 6.27
CA LEU A 873 26.34 -56.02 5.82
C LEU A 873 24.93 -55.48 5.52
N VAL A 874 24.36 -55.90 4.38
CA VAL A 874 22.95 -55.69 4.02
C VAL A 874 22.22 -57.02 4.08
N TYR A 875 21.30 -57.14 5.04
CA TYR A 875 20.33 -58.21 5.12
C TYR A 875 19.25 -58.00 4.06
N MET A 876 18.91 -59.06 3.32
CA MET A 876 17.86 -59.04 2.30
C MET A 876 16.81 -60.08 2.63
N ARG A 877 15.54 -59.66 2.59
CA ARG A 877 14.41 -60.60 2.66
C ARG A 877 14.30 -61.31 1.31
N GLY A 878 14.31 -62.64 1.32
CA GLY A 878 14.28 -63.50 0.15
C GLY A 878 15.35 -63.14 -0.89
N ASP A 879 14.92 -62.80 -2.11
CA ASP A 879 15.82 -62.33 -3.17
C ASP A 879 16.07 -60.81 -3.15
N GLY A 880 15.41 -60.10 -2.23
CA GLY A 880 15.39 -58.64 -2.10
C GLY A 880 14.56 -57.93 -3.18
N CYS A 881 13.81 -58.66 -4.00
CA CYS A 881 13.15 -58.12 -5.18
C CYS A 881 11.70 -58.64 -5.33
N LEU A 882 11.51 -59.77 -6.02
CA LEU A 882 10.20 -60.32 -6.41
C LEU A 882 9.74 -61.42 -5.46
N PHE A 883 10.66 -62.04 -4.73
CA PHE A 883 10.36 -63.07 -3.75
C PHE A 883 10.72 -62.56 -2.36
N LEU A 884 9.72 -62.02 -1.67
CA LEU A 884 9.81 -61.54 -0.29
C LEU A 884 8.96 -62.46 0.59
N PRO A 885 9.47 -63.63 1.01
CA PRO A 885 8.75 -64.49 1.93
C PRO A 885 8.58 -63.74 3.26
N ASP A 886 7.39 -63.86 3.83
CA ASP A 886 7.04 -63.21 5.09
C ASP A 886 6.48 -64.25 6.06
N SER A 887 7.40 -65.00 6.66
CA SER A 887 7.09 -65.92 7.76
C SER A 887 7.39 -65.31 9.12
N ASP A 888 7.83 -64.05 9.16
CA ASP A 888 8.35 -63.35 10.33
C ASP A 888 9.44 -64.17 11.05
N THR A 889 10.29 -64.87 10.31
CA THR A 889 11.38 -65.67 10.88
C THR A 889 12.72 -65.35 10.27
N ALA A 890 13.79 -65.74 10.96
CA ALA A 890 15.13 -65.61 10.42
C ALA A 890 15.35 -66.33 9.07
N GLU A 891 14.48 -67.27 8.67
CA GLU A 891 14.62 -67.98 7.40
C GLU A 891 14.36 -67.08 6.20
N ASP A 892 13.47 -66.09 6.34
CA ASP A 892 13.14 -65.15 5.26
C ASP A 892 14.37 -64.36 4.81
N TRP A 893 15.34 -64.17 5.72
CA TRP A 893 16.52 -63.32 5.52
C TRP A 893 17.82 -64.11 5.27
N LYS A 894 17.73 -65.42 4.97
CA LYS A 894 18.90 -66.29 4.74
C LYS A 894 19.14 -66.68 3.28
N MET A 895 18.22 -66.33 2.37
CA MET A 895 18.36 -66.67 0.96
C MET A 895 19.52 -65.91 0.31
N ARG A 896 19.67 -64.62 0.64
CA ARG A 896 20.67 -63.73 0.06
C ARG A 896 21.14 -62.71 1.09
N TRP A 897 22.41 -62.35 0.98
CA TRP A 897 23.01 -61.22 1.69
C TRP A 897 23.88 -60.42 0.72
N SER A 898 24.13 -59.17 1.08
CA SER A 898 25.05 -58.30 0.33
C SER A 898 25.92 -57.49 1.28
N ILE A 899 26.88 -56.79 0.70
CA ILE A 899 27.61 -55.72 1.37
C ILE A 899 27.15 -54.39 0.79
N GLU A 900 27.23 -53.33 1.58
CA GLU A 900 26.81 -52.00 1.17
C GLU A 900 27.59 -51.55 -0.08
N GLY A 901 26.85 -51.05 -1.08
CA GLY A 901 27.39 -50.69 -2.39
C GLY A 901 27.59 -51.86 -3.36
N ALA A 902 27.38 -53.13 -2.97
CA ALA A 902 27.41 -54.21 -3.96
C ALA A 902 26.14 -54.21 -4.84
N SER A 903 26.36 -54.34 -6.15
CA SER A 903 25.30 -54.38 -7.15
C SER A 903 24.31 -55.53 -6.92
N GLN A 904 23.04 -55.18 -6.73
CA GLN A 904 21.93 -56.13 -6.66
C GLN A 904 21.24 -56.31 -8.01
N LEU A 905 21.27 -57.54 -8.52
CA LEU A 905 20.54 -57.93 -9.73
C LEU A 905 19.17 -58.49 -9.34
N CYS A 906 18.11 -57.72 -9.64
CA CYS A 906 16.70 -58.13 -9.56
C CYS A 906 16.24 -58.76 -10.87
N THR A 907 16.95 -59.80 -11.33
CA THR A 907 16.59 -60.56 -12.53
C THR A 907 16.27 -62.00 -12.15
N PRO A 908 15.52 -62.75 -12.97
CA PRO A 908 15.38 -64.19 -12.77
C PRO A 908 16.77 -64.86 -12.79
N ASN A 909 17.27 -65.25 -11.62
CA ASN A 909 18.62 -65.82 -11.47
C ASN A 909 18.69 -67.31 -11.89
N ALA A 910 17.67 -67.79 -12.60
CA ALA A 910 17.58 -69.14 -13.13
C ALA A 910 17.53 -69.07 -14.66
N TYR A 911 18.67 -69.34 -15.30
CA TYR A 911 18.73 -69.52 -16.75
C TYR A 911 18.47 -70.99 -17.07
N VAL A 912 17.43 -71.28 -17.86
CA VAL A 912 17.11 -72.63 -18.33
C VAL A 912 17.41 -72.71 -19.83
N GLY A 913 18.55 -73.29 -20.19
CA GLY A 913 19.01 -73.45 -21.59
C GLY A 913 20.51 -73.75 -21.70
N ASP A 914 21.01 -73.91 -22.92
CA ASP A 914 22.46 -73.96 -23.19
C ASP A 914 23.03 -72.53 -23.10
N VAL A 915 23.61 -72.18 -21.96
CA VAL A 915 24.22 -70.86 -21.70
C VAL A 915 25.73 -70.98 -21.66
N ASN A 916 26.44 -70.17 -22.44
CA ASN A 916 27.89 -70.03 -22.36
C ASN A 916 28.23 -68.88 -21.41
N PHE A 917 28.88 -69.19 -20.29
CA PHE A 917 29.42 -68.20 -19.37
C PHE A 917 30.91 -67.98 -19.66
N THR A 918 31.30 -66.73 -19.91
CA THR A 918 32.71 -66.32 -20.01
C THR A 918 33.02 -65.42 -18.82
N PRO A 919 33.70 -65.91 -17.78
CA PRO A 919 34.07 -65.06 -16.65
C PRO A 919 35.18 -64.08 -17.08
N LEU A 920 34.98 -62.80 -16.81
CA LEU A 920 36.02 -61.79 -16.93
C LEU A 920 36.74 -61.63 -15.58
N ILE A 921 38.05 -61.81 -15.55
CA ILE A 921 38.87 -61.50 -14.37
C ILE A 921 39.75 -60.28 -14.72
N GLY A 922 39.20 -59.08 -14.47
CA GLY A 922 39.93 -57.81 -14.57
C GLY A 922 40.64 -57.46 -13.25
N PRO A 923 41.66 -56.59 -13.28
CA PRO A 923 41.32 -55.18 -13.49
C PRO A 923 41.90 -54.50 -14.75
N GLU A 924 42.88 -55.08 -15.45
CA GLU A 924 43.67 -54.33 -16.46
C GLU A 924 43.31 -54.60 -17.93
N SER A 925 42.27 -55.41 -18.24
CA SER A 925 41.92 -55.74 -19.64
C SER A 925 40.42 -55.84 -19.93
N GLY A 926 39.55 -55.55 -18.96
CA GLY A 926 38.11 -55.77 -19.10
C GLY A 926 37.37 -54.84 -20.07
N LEU A 927 37.88 -53.63 -20.28
CA LEU A 927 37.18 -52.60 -21.06
C LEU A 927 37.07 -52.98 -22.55
N LEU A 928 38.15 -53.49 -23.15
CA LEU A 928 38.15 -53.87 -24.57
C LEU A 928 37.26 -55.10 -24.81
N ASP A 929 37.35 -56.10 -23.92
CA ASP A 929 36.51 -57.29 -23.99
C ASP A 929 35.02 -56.92 -23.83
N LEU A 930 34.69 -55.99 -22.91
CA LEU A 930 33.33 -55.51 -22.71
C LEU A 930 32.78 -54.76 -23.94
N LEU A 931 33.60 -53.89 -24.56
CA LEU A 931 33.23 -53.20 -25.80
C LEU A 931 33.01 -54.18 -26.96
N GLU A 932 33.86 -55.22 -27.09
CA GLU A 932 33.67 -56.28 -28.09
C GLU A 932 32.38 -57.08 -27.84
N TRP A 933 32.03 -57.34 -26.58
CA TRP A 933 30.76 -57.99 -26.23
C TRP A 933 29.55 -57.10 -26.54
N MET A 934 29.68 -55.79 -26.34
CA MET A 934 28.66 -54.80 -26.71
C MET A 934 28.43 -54.77 -28.23
N ASP A 935 29.50 -54.81 -29.04
CA ASP A 935 29.40 -54.94 -30.51
C ASP A 935 28.70 -56.24 -30.97
N GLY A 936 28.72 -57.28 -30.13
CA GLY A 936 28.08 -58.56 -30.41
C GLY A 936 26.59 -58.63 -30.05
N ALA A 937 26.05 -57.65 -29.32
CA ALA A 937 24.65 -57.66 -28.90
C ALA A 937 23.70 -57.39 -30.08
N GLN A 938 22.58 -58.10 -30.14
CA GLN A 938 21.64 -58.02 -31.27
C GLN A 938 20.21 -57.62 -30.87
N GLN A 939 19.87 -57.70 -29.58
CA GLN A 939 18.49 -57.52 -29.11
C GLN A 939 18.44 -56.65 -27.86
N SER A 940 19.22 -57.02 -26.85
CA SER A 940 19.32 -56.25 -25.61
C SER A 940 20.71 -56.32 -25.01
N PHE A 941 21.05 -55.28 -24.26
CA PHE A 941 22.23 -55.19 -23.42
C PHE A 941 21.80 -54.70 -22.05
N LYS A 942 22.05 -55.52 -21.02
CA LYS A 942 21.71 -55.19 -19.63
C LYS A 942 23.00 -55.16 -18.84
N VAL A 943 23.29 -54.02 -18.22
CA VAL A 943 24.50 -53.82 -17.42
C VAL A 943 24.14 -53.22 -16.07
N HIS A 944 24.71 -53.79 -15.01
CA HIS A 944 24.69 -53.18 -13.69
C HIS A 944 26.12 -52.73 -13.40
N VAL A 945 26.30 -51.43 -13.19
CA VAL A 945 27.61 -50.83 -12.96
C VAL A 945 27.65 -50.24 -11.55
N TYR A 946 28.68 -50.63 -10.81
CA TYR A 946 29.00 -50.01 -9.52
C TYR A 946 29.42 -48.54 -9.74
N GLN A 947 30.41 -48.27 -10.59
CA GLN A 947 30.82 -46.92 -10.97
C GLN A 947 31.19 -46.86 -12.46
N ILE A 948 30.65 -45.90 -13.21
CA ILE A 948 31.06 -45.65 -14.60
C ILE A 948 32.21 -44.64 -14.58
N HIS A 949 33.39 -45.07 -15.03
CA HIS A 949 34.60 -44.24 -15.04
C HIS A 949 35.13 -43.94 -16.44
N HIS A 950 34.50 -44.46 -17.50
CA HIS A 950 35.03 -44.36 -18.87
C HIS A 950 33.94 -44.02 -19.90
N SER A 951 34.06 -42.85 -20.52
CA SER A 951 33.11 -42.30 -21.50
C SER A 951 32.86 -43.21 -22.71
N SER A 952 33.85 -44.02 -23.12
CA SER A 952 33.67 -44.99 -24.22
C SER A 952 32.56 -46.01 -23.97
N LEU A 953 32.29 -46.39 -22.72
CA LEU A 953 31.17 -47.29 -22.40
C LEU A 953 29.83 -46.60 -22.60
N VAL A 954 29.71 -45.34 -22.16
CA VAL A 954 28.50 -44.52 -22.30
C VAL A 954 28.20 -44.26 -23.76
N ASN A 955 29.18 -43.78 -24.52
CA ASN A 955 29.02 -43.56 -25.96
C ASN A 955 28.60 -44.84 -26.69
N LYS A 956 29.16 -45.99 -26.29
CA LYS A 956 28.80 -47.26 -26.91
C LYS A 956 27.38 -47.70 -26.56
N MET A 957 26.93 -47.47 -25.32
CA MET A 957 25.55 -47.72 -24.91
C MET A 957 24.56 -46.84 -25.70
N ILE A 958 24.90 -45.57 -25.95
CA ILE A 958 24.12 -44.67 -26.79
C ILE A 958 24.08 -45.18 -28.24
N GLU A 959 25.22 -45.56 -28.83
CA GLU A 959 25.27 -46.15 -30.18
C GLU A 959 24.38 -47.39 -30.30
N MET A 960 24.41 -48.28 -29.31
CA MET A 960 23.57 -49.48 -29.29
C MET A 960 22.08 -49.14 -29.23
N HIS A 961 21.69 -48.16 -28.42
CA HIS A 961 20.32 -47.66 -28.38
C HIS A 961 19.89 -47.10 -29.73
N ASP A 962 20.73 -46.28 -30.36
CA ASP A 962 20.49 -45.71 -31.70
C ASP A 962 20.38 -46.79 -32.79
N GLU A 963 21.06 -47.93 -32.61
CA GLU A 963 20.96 -49.11 -33.46
C GLU A 963 19.71 -49.98 -33.18
N GLY A 964 18.87 -49.58 -32.23
CA GLY A 964 17.62 -50.26 -31.87
C GLY A 964 17.80 -51.46 -30.93
N ILE A 965 18.94 -51.57 -30.25
CA ILE A 965 19.20 -52.56 -29.21
C ILE A 965 18.64 -52.01 -27.89
N GLU A 966 17.89 -52.84 -27.16
CA GLU A 966 17.33 -52.45 -25.85
C GLU A 966 18.45 -52.38 -24.80
N VAL A 967 18.89 -51.17 -24.45
CA VAL A 967 19.93 -50.93 -23.45
C VAL A 967 19.29 -50.62 -22.10
N ASN A 968 19.60 -51.43 -21.08
CA ASN A 968 19.20 -51.19 -19.70
C ASN A 968 20.44 -51.03 -18.84
N VAL A 969 20.61 -49.84 -18.25
CA VAL A 969 21.73 -49.54 -17.35
C VAL A 969 21.18 -49.36 -15.94
N VAL A 970 21.66 -50.18 -15.02
CA VAL A 970 21.44 -49.98 -13.58
C VAL A 970 22.73 -49.43 -13.01
N MET A 971 22.69 -48.21 -12.48
CA MET A 971 23.83 -47.58 -11.83
C MET A 971 23.60 -47.49 -10.33
N GLN A 972 24.65 -47.80 -9.56
CA GLN A 972 24.63 -47.59 -8.12
C GLN A 972 24.62 -46.08 -7.83
N TYR A 973 23.67 -45.64 -6.99
CA TYR A 973 23.67 -44.27 -6.48
C TYR A 973 24.94 -44.03 -5.64
N PRO A 974 25.62 -42.87 -5.78
CA PRO A 974 26.83 -42.60 -5.01
C PRO A 974 26.60 -42.74 -3.51
N TYR A 975 27.49 -43.46 -2.83
CA TYR A 975 27.39 -43.67 -1.39
C TYR A 975 28.59 -43.04 -0.68
N TYR A 976 28.52 -42.91 0.65
CA TYR A 976 29.41 -42.08 1.46
C TYR A 976 30.92 -42.40 1.36
N ARG A 977 31.33 -43.55 0.80
CA ARG A 977 32.76 -43.87 0.56
C ARG A 977 33.28 -43.42 -0.80
N TRP A 978 32.42 -42.95 -1.70
CA TRP A 978 32.86 -42.33 -2.94
C TRP A 978 33.43 -40.96 -2.62
N ASP A 979 34.59 -40.64 -3.19
CA ASP A 979 35.03 -39.27 -3.22
C ASP A 979 34.10 -38.44 -4.12
N GLN A 980 34.00 -37.13 -3.87
CA GLN A 980 33.12 -36.23 -4.61
C GLN A 980 33.37 -36.30 -6.13
N SER A 981 34.63 -36.43 -6.56
CA SER A 981 34.96 -36.51 -7.99
C SER A 981 34.43 -37.79 -8.63
N SER A 982 34.42 -38.90 -7.90
CA SER A 982 33.87 -40.19 -8.33
C SER A 982 32.35 -40.13 -8.45
N ALA A 983 31.68 -39.46 -7.50
CA ALA A 983 30.24 -39.21 -7.52
C ALA A 983 29.83 -38.30 -8.68
N ASP A 984 30.47 -37.12 -8.81
CA ASP A 984 30.17 -36.14 -9.85
C ASP A 984 30.39 -36.72 -11.26
N ASN A 985 31.45 -37.52 -11.44
CA ASN A 985 31.74 -38.15 -12.73
C ASN A 985 30.70 -39.22 -13.09
N SER A 986 30.24 -40.01 -12.11
CA SER A 986 29.19 -41.00 -12.34
C SER A 986 27.83 -40.34 -12.61
N PHE A 987 27.49 -39.24 -11.92
CA PHE A 987 26.29 -38.44 -12.22
C PHE A 987 26.37 -37.77 -13.59
N GLY A 988 27.54 -37.25 -13.97
CA GLY A 988 27.75 -36.68 -15.30
C GLY A 988 27.46 -37.68 -16.42
N TYR A 989 27.88 -38.94 -16.25
CA TYR A 989 27.53 -40.02 -17.18
C TYR A 989 26.06 -40.45 -17.11
N PHE A 990 25.43 -40.38 -15.92
CA PHE A 990 24.00 -40.62 -15.78
C PHE A 990 23.18 -39.61 -16.58
N TYR A 991 23.49 -38.31 -16.50
CA TYR A 991 22.78 -37.29 -17.28
C TYR A 991 23.01 -37.37 -18.80
N MET A 992 24.05 -38.09 -19.24
CA MET A 992 24.32 -38.33 -20.65
C MET A 992 23.55 -39.53 -21.23
N LEU A 993 23.14 -40.48 -20.39
CA LEU A 993 22.36 -41.67 -20.75
C LEU A 993 20.87 -41.38 -20.61
#